data_AF-R0CLG5-F1
#
_entry.id   AF-R0CLG5-F1
#
_cell.length_a   1.000
_cell.length_b   1.000
_cell.length_c   1.000
_cell.angle_alpha   90.00
_cell.angle_beta   90.00
_cell.angle_gamma   90.00
#
_symmetry.space_group_name_H-M   'P 1'
#
loop_
_entity.id
_entity.type
_entity.pdbx_description
1 polymer ?
#
loop_
_entity_poly.entity_id
_entity_poly.type
_entity_poly.pdbx_seq_one_letter_code
_entity_poly.pdbx_strand_id
1 'polypeptide(L)'
;MMIKAVSGGGGRGMRAVHDAQAIADAYARCVSEATATGGGSDVYVEALVPAPRHIEIQIVADAHGHVTHLGERECSLQRRHQKLIEIAPSPALDDALRARIAEAAVTLAKAAGYSGIGTFEFLVEGAGTPHATFYFMEANPRVQVEHTVTEMVTGIDLVVTQLALAQGASLADVGLAQPIAPRGHAVQVRINAETLDASGQPHPSTGMLTAFEPPNGPGVRVDTCGYAGYRPNPRFDSLLAKLIVHAPHGTYAQTLTQTYRALCEFRIEGVVTNKRLLQDLLRDADVQTNAVHTQFLDAKLADLAAGNGEAHPALHATSVTTPDLTPATSFLDELPDDAEVLTAPMDGALIQIHAQAGATVARGEVLAVIEAMKMEHVVTAPAAGRVLQVCAQPGATVREGQPLAALQPGDAQHDADATDAEIDLDHIRPDLQAVIDRHAFGLDANRPDAVARRRKTGQRTARENIAHLCDPDSFIEYGALAIAAQRQRRALDDLIRSTPADGIITGIGTVNGTHFPDHDARCMVLAYDYTVLAGTQGTFNHKKTDRALELAQQWKLPVVLFAEGGGGRPGDTEKRGVSGLDCPTFIHFARLSGLVPTVGIVSGRCFAGNAALLGCADVIIATRDATIGMGGPAMIEGGGLGIYAPEEVGPVNVQAPNGVIDVVVEDETEAVDTARRYLSYFQGPLAHWEAGDVRHLRHVIPENRLRSYDMRAVIDALADTGSVLELRQAFGVGIITALIRIEGRAFGCIANNPRHLGGAIDSPAADKASRFMQLCNAFDLPVVSLCDTPGFMVGPEAEKTATVRHVSRMFVTAGNLRVPFFTIVLRKGYGLGAMAMAAGGFHAPLFTASWPSGEFGGMGIEGAIRLGYRKELEAVEDPAEREALFRKMVDAAYDEGRALNIASYLEIDAVIDPADTRRWLLRGLQSAPPAPPRHTRDPATRRFIDTW
;
A
#
# COMPACT_ATOMS: atom_id res chain seq x y z
N MET A 1 31.59 3.08 -17.07
CA MET A 1 30.22 3.40 -16.62
C MET A 1 29.81 2.45 -15.50
N MET A 2 28.76 2.76 -14.75
CA MET A 2 28.19 1.89 -13.73
C MET A 2 26.74 1.58 -14.11
N ILE A 3 26.39 0.30 -14.26
CA ILE A 3 25.00 -0.15 -14.48
C ILE A 3 24.41 -0.48 -13.11
N LYS A 4 23.23 0.04 -12.78
CA LYS A 4 22.55 -0.16 -11.49
C LYS A 4 21.08 -0.51 -11.67
N ALA A 5 20.58 -1.42 -10.84
CA ALA A 5 19.15 -1.68 -10.72
C ALA A 5 18.43 -0.51 -10.04
N VAL A 6 17.25 -0.13 -10.55
CA VAL A 6 16.42 0.95 -9.96
C VAL A 6 15.95 0.58 -8.55
N SER A 7 15.71 -0.71 -8.30
CA SER A 7 15.25 -1.22 -6.99
C SER A 7 16.39 -1.71 -6.09
N GLY A 8 17.66 -1.49 -6.45
CA GLY A 8 18.83 -1.96 -5.70
C GLY A 8 19.20 -1.02 -4.55
N GLY A 9 19.39 -1.56 -3.34
CA GLY A 9 19.92 -0.83 -2.18
C GLY A 9 21.16 -1.51 -1.58
N GLY A 10 22.08 -0.74 -1.01
CA GLY A 10 23.24 -1.26 -0.28
C GLY A 10 24.27 -2.01 -1.14
N GLY A 11 24.51 -1.55 -2.37
CA GLY A 11 25.52 -2.12 -3.28
C GLY A 11 25.07 -3.36 -4.07
N ARG A 12 23.80 -3.75 -3.99
CA ARG A 12 23.24 -4.90 -4.73
C ARG A 12 22.76 -4.49 -6.13
N GLY A 13 22.94 -5.38 -7.11
CA GLY A 13 22.47 -5.14 -8.49
C GLY A 13 23.23 -4.04 -9.24
N MET A 14 24.52 -3.82 -8.93
CA MET A 14 25.38 -2.86 -9.64
C MET A 14 26.61 -3.52 -10.28
N ARG A 15 27.04 -3.03 -11.45
CA ARG A 15 28.22 -3.53 -12.19
C ARG A 15 29.01 -2.39 -12.83
N ALA A 16 30.28 -2.29 -12.48
CA ALA A 16 31.24 -1.42 -13.16
C ALA A 16 31.58 -2.01 -14.53
N VAL A 17 31.55 -1.17 -15.57
CA VAL A 17 31.84 -1.54 -16.95
C VAL A 17 32.91 -0.60 -17.48
N HIS A 18 34.09 -1.17 -17.78
CA HIS A 18 35.27 -0.43 -18.25
C HIS A 18 35.47 -0.49 -19.76
N ASP A 19 34.89 -1.49 -20.43
CA ASP A 19 34.93 -1.67 -21.88
C ASP A 19 33.52 -1.83 -22.47
N ALA A 20 33.35 -1.50 -23.75
CA ALA A 20 32.04 -1.54 -24.39
C ALA A 20 31.51 -2.96 -24.65
N GLN A 21 32.40 -3.97 -24.70
CA GLN A 21 32.02 -5.35 -25.00
C GLN A 21 31.35 -6.02 -23.79
N ALA A 22 31.72 -5.62 -22.58
CA ALA A 22 31.17 -6.12 -21.32
C ALA A 22 29.78 -5.57 -20.96
N ILE A 23 29.23 -4.62 -21.75
CA ILE A 23 27.93 -3.98 -21.47
C ILE A 23 26.80 -5.01 -21.45
N ALA A 24 26.72 -5.88 -22.45
CA ALA A 24 25.61 -6.84 -22.59
C ALA A 24 25.55 -7.81 -21.40
N ASP A 25 26.71 -8.36 -21.01
CA ASP A 25 26.81 -9.30 -19.89
C ASP A 25 26.56 -8.60 -18.54
N ALA A 26 27.02 -7.36 -18.37
CA ALA A 26 26.77 -6.58 -17.16
C ALA A 26 25.28 -6.23 -17.03
N TYR A 27 24.62 -5.83 -18.12
CA TYR A 27 23.18 -5.55 -18.15
C TYR A 27 22.36 -6.80 -17.79
N ALA A 28 22.61 -7.93 -18.46
CA ALA A 28 21.86 -9.17 -18.22
C ALA A 28 21.99 -9.64 -16.76
N ARG A 29 23.19 -9.54 -16.18
CA ARG A 29 23.43 -9.89 -14.78
C ARG A 29 22.73 -8.92 -13.81
N CYS A 30 22.77 -7.62 -14.06
CA CYS A 30 22.06 -6.63 -13.25
C CYS A 30 20.54 -6.86 -13.26
N VAL A 31 19.94 -7.11 -14.43
CA VAL A 31 18.50 -7.39 -14.58
C VAL A 31 18.12 -8.69 -13.87
N SER A 32 18.92 -9.75 -14.04
CA SER A 32 18.68 -11.03 -13.37
C SER A 32 18.72 -10.90 -11.85
N GLU A 33 19.68 -10.15 -11.31
CA GLU A 33 19.84 -9.92 -9.87
C GLU A 33 18.71 -9.03 -9.30
N ALA A 34 18.25 -8.04 -10.08
CA ALA A 34 17.11 -7.20 -9.71
C ALA A 34 15.79 -7.98 -9.66
N THR A 35 15.57 -8.87 -10.64
CA THR A 35 14.35 -9.70 -10.75
C THR A 35 14.30 -10.75 -9.64
N ALA A 36 15.44 -11.37 -9.30
CA ALA A 36 15.54 -12.39 -8.26
C ALA A 36 15.24 -11.86 -6.85
N THR A 37 15.39 -10.56 -6.61
CA THR A 37 15.12 -9.92 -5.31
C THR A 37 13.73 -9.30 -5.22
N GLY A 38 12.85 -9.53 -6.21
CA GLY A 38 11.48 -9.00 -6.24
C GLY A 38 11.38 -7.52 -6.65
N GLY A 39 12.46 -6.94 -7.16
CA GLY A 39 12.47 -5.62 -7.79
C GLY A 39 12.05 -5.67 -9.27
N GLY A 40 11.74 -4.50 -9.85
CA GLY A 40 11.48 -4.39 -11.29
C GLY A 40 12.72 -4.67 -12.13
N SER A 41 12.55 -4.98 -13.42
CA SER A 41 13.65 -5.22 -14.37
C SER A 41 14.40 -3.96 -14.80
N ASP A 42 13.99 -2.79 -14.29
CA ASP A 42 14.53 -1.50 -14.71
C ASP A 42 15.95 -1.29 -14.17
N VAL A 43 16.85 -0.87 -15.06
CA VAL A 43 18.22 -0.50 -14.74
C VAL A 43 18.53 0.87 -15.34
N TYR A 44 19.48 1.58 -14.73
CA TYR A 44 19.96 2.87 -15.21
C TYR A 44 21.49 2.90 -15.20
N VAL A 45 22.08 3.90 -15.87
CA VAL A 45 23.54 4.02 -16.07
C VAL A 45 24.04 5.32 -15.48
N GLU A 46 25.11 5.24 -14.70
CA GLU A 46 25.85 6.38 -14.15
C GLU A 46 27.27 6.44 -14.71
N ALA A 47 27.88 7.62 -14.64
CA ALA A 47 29.32 7.75 -14.83
C ALA A 47 30.05 6.98 -13.70
N LEU A 48 31.09 6.23 -14.07
CA LEU A 48 31.92 5.53 -13.08
C LEU A 48 33.02 6.48 -12.60
N VAL A 49 33.00 6.86 -11.33
CA VAL A 49 34.11 7.58 -10.70
C VAL A 49 35.14 6.52 -10.24
N PRO A 50 36.38 6.53 -10.75
CA PRO A 50 37.30 5.40 -10.60
C PRO A 50 37.85 5.24 -9.18
N ALA A 51 38.49 6.28 -8.61
CA ALA A 51 39.09 6.21 -7.28
C ALA A 51 38.56 7.32 -6.35
N PRO A 52 37.23 7.40 -6.13
CA PRO A 52 36.68 8.45 -5.28
C PRO A 52 36.95 8.17 -3.81
N ARG A 53 36.97 9.25 -3.02
CA ARG A 53 36.69 9.20 -1.59
C ARG A 53 35.19 9.21 -1.35
N HIS A 54 34.74 8.47 -0.35
CA HIS A 54 33.34 8.43 0.04
C HIS A 54 33.15 9.37 1.24
N ILE A 55 32.49 10.51 1.00
CA ILE A 55 32.23 11.56 1.98
C ILE A 55 30.74 11.64 2.26
N GLU A 56 30.38 11.84 3.51
CA GLU A 56 28.99 11.92 3.95
C GLU A 56 28.76 13.20 4.74
N ILE A 57 27.59 13.82 4.56
CA ILE A 57 27.16 14.96 5.38
C ILE A 57 26.00 14.54 6.27
N GLN A 58 26.15 14.73 7.58
CA GLN A 58 25.06 14.52 8.54
C GLN A 58 24.08 15.70 8.46
N ILE A 59 22.86 15.46 7.97
CA ILE A 59 21.78 16.43 7.93
C ILE A 59 20.86 16.26 9.15
N VAL A 60 20.37 17.40 9.65
CA VAL A 60 19.35 17.51 10.69
C VAL A 60 18.34 18.58 10.27
N ALA A 61 17.05 18.24 10.27
CA ALA A 61 15.98 19.13 9.84
C ALA A 61 14.74 19.03 10.73
N ASP A 62 14.09 20.16 11.00
CA ASP A 62 12.83 20.20 11.77
C ASP A 62 11.59 20.16 10.87
N ALA A 63 10.42 20.00 11.47
CA ALA A 63 9.13 20.01 10.75
C ALA A 63 8.72 21.43 10.28
N HIS A 64 9.48 22.47 10.64
CA HIS A 64 9.23 23.86 10.25
C HIS A 64 10.01 24.27 9.00
N GLY A 65 10.78 23.35 8.40
CA GLY A 65 11.54 23.57 7.18
C GLY A 65 12.95 24.13 7.41
N HIS A 66 13.42 24.20 8.67
CA HIS A 66 14.82 24.53 8.93
C HIS A 66 15.69 23.30 8.78
N VAL A 67 16.86 23.48 8.15
CA VAL A 67 17.82 22.42 7.85
C VAL A 67 19.22 22.90 8.19
N THR A 68 19.97 22.07 8.91
CA THR A 68 21.38 22.27 9.23
C THR A 68 22.18 20.98 9.02
N HIS A 69 23.51 21.05 9.17
CA HIS A 69 24.39 19.89 9.12
C HIS A 69 25.30 19.81 10.34
N LEU A 70 25.74 18.60 10.70
CA LEU A 70 26.65 18.32 11.82
C LEU A 70 28.04 17.88 11.36
N GLY A 71 28.47 18.43 10.22
CA GLY A 71 29.76 18.13 9.60
C GLY A 71 29.77 16.83 8.78
N GLU A 72 30.98 16.41 8.40
CA GLU A 72 31.21 15.30 7.49
C GLU A 72 31.79 14.04 8.14
N ARG A 73 31.62 12.91 7.45
CA ARG A 73 32.35 11.66 7.70
C ARG A 73 33.05 11.17 6.43
N GLU A 74 34.19 10.52 6.59
CA GLU A 74 34.87 9.79 5.54
C GLU A 74 34.70 8.28 5.73
N CYS A 75 34.10 7.63 4.74
CA CYS A 75 33.80 6.20 4.70
C CYS A 75 34.54 5.49 3.57
N SER A 76 35.69 6.03 3.15
CA SER A 76 36.49 5.51 2.03
C SER A 76 37.09 4.11 2.29
N LEU A 77 37.31 3.75 3.55
CA LEU A 77 37.89 2.45 3.95
C LEU A 77 36.80 1.38 4.03
N GLN A 78 36.50 0.80 2.87
CA GLN A 78 35.46 -0.20 2.68
C GLN A 78 35.99 -1.41 1.91
N ARG A 79 35.45 -2.61 2.19
CA ARG A 79 35.72 -3.86 1.46
C ARG A 79 34.49 -4.21 0.65
N ARG A 80 34.56 -4.22 -0.68
CA ARG A 80 33.40 -4.54 -1.56
C ARG A 80 32.11 -3.81 -1.14
N HIS A 81 32.22 -2.51 -0.95
CA HIS A 81 31.12 -1.63 -0.52
C HIS A 81 30.65 -1.80 0.94
N GLN A 82 31.30 -2.64 1.75
CA GLN A 82 31.08 -2.74 3.19
C GLN A 82 32.07 -1.82 3.95
N LYS A 83 31.56 -0.78 4.61
CA LYS A 83 32.35 0.18 5.39
C LYS A 83 32.97 -0.52 6.61
N LEU A 84 34.26 -0.28 6.88
CA LEU A 84 34.99 -0.88 8.00
C LEU A 84 35.59 0.15 8.95
N ILE A 85 36.09 1.27 8.43
CA ILE A 85 36.66 2.36 9.21
C ILE A 85 36.04 3.67 8.76
N GLU A 86 35.48 4.42 9.71
CA GLU A 86 34.87 5.72 9.49
C GLU A 86 35.57 6.81 10.30
N ILE A 87 35.73 7.98 9.69
CA ILE A 87 36.52 9.08 10.27
C ILE A 87 35.68 10.37 10.26
N ALA A 88 35.71 11.14 11.34
CA ALA A 88 35.12 12.48 11.40
C ALA A 88 36.05 13.47 12.14
N PRO A 89 36.25 14.71 11.64
CA PRO A 89 36.01 15.14 10.26
C PRO A 89 36.97 14.46 9.27
N SER A 90 36.72 14.59 7.96
CA SER A 90 37.62 14.02 6.93
C SER A 90 38.90 14.87 6.82
N PRO A 91 40.10 14.28 6.97
CA PRO A 91 41.36 15.01 6.80
C PRO A 91 41.66 15.33 5.33
N ALA A 92 40.94 14.72 4.37
CA ALA A 92 41.15 14.93 2.94
C ALA A 92 40.50 16.20 2.38
N LEU A 93 39.60 16.83 3.15
CA LEU A 93 38.85 18.01 2.71
C LEU A 93 39.46 19.28 3.31
N ASP A 94 39.82 20.22 2.43
CA ASP A 94 40.03 21.61 2.83
C ASP A 94 38.69 22.30 3.18
N ASP A 95 38.77 23.46 3.83
CA ASP A 95 37.57 24.17 4.31
C ASP A 95 36.66 24.63 3.17
N ALA A 96 37.22 24.94 2.01
CA ALA A 96 36.45 25.39 0.86
C ALA A 96 35.62 24.25 0.25
N LEU A 97 36.23 23.07 0.07
CA LEU A 97 35.55 21.88 -0.42
C LEU A 97 34.54 21.36 0.59
N ARG A 98 34.89 21.35 1.88
CA ARG A 98 33.99 20.99 2.98
C ARG A 98 32.72 21.85 2.97
N ALA A 99 32.88 23.17 2.89
CA ALA A 99 31.76 24.10 2.83
C ALA A 99 30.86 23.86 1.61
N ARG A 100 31.45 23.66 0.43
CA ARG A 100 30.71 23.39 -0.82
C ARG A 100 29.88 22.11 -0.75
N ILE A 101 30.44 21.02 -0.21
CA ILE A 101 29.72 19.73 -0.10
C ILE A 101 28.60 19.84 0.94
N ALA A 102 28.87 20.48 2.09
CA ALA A 102 27.86 20.70 3.12
C ALA A 102 26.70 21.58 2.63
N GLU A 103 26.99 22.66 1.89
CA GLU A 103 25.97 23.53 1.29
C GLU A 103 25.12 22.77 0.25
N ALA A 104 25.73 21.92 -0.57
CA ALA A 104 25.00 21.08 -1.51
C ALA A 104 24.03 20.12 -0.79
N ALA A 105 24.48 19.47 0.29
CA ALA A 105 23.64 18.59 1.10
C ALA A 105 22.45 19.33 1.73
N VAL A 106 22.69 20.51 2.32
CA VAL A 106 21.62 21.35 2.91
C VAL A 106 20.64 21.81 1.83
N THR A 107 21.13 22.17 0.64
CA THR A 107 20.30 22.60 -0.49
C THR A 107 19.38 21.46 -0.95
N LEU A 108 19.93 20.26 -1.11
CA LEU A 108 19.15 19.07 -1.49
C LEU A 108 18.10 18.73 -0.43
N ALA A 109 18.47 18.74 0.85
CA ALA A 109 17.56 18.46 1.95
C ALA A 109 16.40 19.47 2.03
N LYS A 110 16.67 20.77 1.83
CA LYS A 110 15.62 21.81 1.76
C LYS A 110 14.68 21.59 0.58
N ALA A 111 15.23 21.32 -0.60
CA ALA A 111 14.42 21.09 -1.81
C ALA A 111 13.51 19.86 -1.69
N ALA A 112 13.95 18.83 -0.95
CA ALA A 112 13.17 17.62 -0.69
C ALA A 112 12.12 17.78 0.42
N GLY A 113 12.09 18.91 1.15
CA GLY A 113 11.26 19.07 2.34
C GLY A 113 11.64 18.08 3.45
N TYR A 114 12.94 17.79 3.59
CA TYR A 114 13.45 16.76 4.51
C TYR A 114 13.14 17.11 5.98
N SER A 115 12.80 16.09 6.79
CA SER A 115 12.54 16.24 8.22
C SER A 115 13.14 15.07 9.01
N GLY A 116 13.72 15.35 10.18
CA GLY A 116 14.46 14.40 11.00
C GLY A 116 15.98 14.44 10.74
N ILE A 117 16.67 13.33 11.02
CA ILE A 117 18.11 13.17 10.73
C ILE A 117 18.29 12.31 9.48
N GLY A 118 19.33 12.58 8.71
CA GLY A 118 19.66 11.81 7.51
C GLY A 118 21.09 12.01 7.08
N THR A 119 21.55 11.18 6.15
CA THR A 119 22.90 11.31 5.59
C THR A 119 22.85 11.50 4.10
N PHE A 120 23.58 12.49 3.61
CA PHE A 120 23.73 12.74 2.17
C PHE A 120 25.16 12.34 1.79
N GLU A 121 25.27 11.36 0.88
CA GLU A 121 26.52 10.73 0.50
C GLU A 121 27.03 11.31 -0.82
N PHE A 122 28.35 11.51 -0.88
CA PHE A 122 29.06 12.12 -1.99
C PHE A 122 30.32 11.32 -2.33
N LEU A 123 30.64 11.29 -3.62
CA LEU A 123 31.92 10.81 -4.14
C LEU A 123 32.80 12.02 -4.45
N VAL A 124 34.00 12.06 -3.88
CA VAL A 124 34.97 13.14 -4.11
C VAL A 124 36.15 12.61 -4.90
N GLU A 125 36.40 13.21 -6.07
CA GLU A 125 37.51 12.90 -6.96
C GLU A 125 38.59 14.00 -6.86
N GLY A 126 39.85 13.58 -6.75
CA GLY A 126 40.98 14.52 -6.67
C GLY A 126 41.01 15.34 -5.37
N ALA A 127 40.53 14.80 -4.25
CA ALA A 127 40.61 15.47 -2.95
C ALA A 127 42.05 15.90 -2.62
N GLY A 128 42.22 17.11 -2.08
CA GLY A 128 43.53 17.72 -1.86
C GLY A 128 44.17 18.36 -3.09
N THR A 129 43.50 18.35 -4.25
CA THR A 129 43.94 19.08 -5.46
C THR A 129 43.08 20.34 -5.70
N PRO A 130 43.62 21.38 -6.38
CA PRO A 130 42.84 22.59 -6.70
C PRO A 130 41.59 22.34 -7.57
N HIS A 131 41.52 21.17 -8.22
CA HIS A 131 40.44 20.78 -9.14
C HIS A 131 39.53 19.70 -8.55
N ALA A 132 39.56 19.51 -7.23
CA ALA A 132 38.72 18.53 -6.55
C ALA A 132 37.24 18.74 -6.92
N THR A 133 36.62 17.66 -7.40
CA THR A 133 35.23 17.64 -7.85
C THR A 133 34.46 16.64 -7.00
N PHE A 134 33.20 16.94 -6.72
CA PHE A 134 32.33 16.04 -5.97
C PHE A 134 31.03 15.76 -6.73
N TYR A 135 30.48 14.58 -6.48
CA TYR A 135 29.26 14.09 -7.10
C TYR A 135 28.33 13.58 -6.00
N PHE A 136 27.06 13.98 -6.02
CA PHE A 136 26.05 13.39 -5.15
C PHE A 136 25.86 11.91 -5.53
N MET A 137 25.82 11.03 -4.53
CA MET A 137 25.64 9.60 -4.71
C MET A 137 24.23 9.17 -4.30
N GLU A 138 23.87 9.36 -3.03
CA GLU A 138 22.55 9.02 -2.51
C GLU A 138 22.23 9.79 -1.22
N ALA A 139 20.97 9.73 -0.79
CA ALA A 139 20.56 10.19 0.53
C ALA A 139 19.93 9.03 1.31
N ASN A 140 20.44 8.78 2.51
CA ASN A 140 19.95 7.75 3.42
C ASN A 140 19.04 8.40 4.48
N PRO A 141 17.69 8.23 4.38
CA PRO A 141 16.74 8.92 5.24
C PRO A 141 16.56 8.22 6.61
N ARG A 142 17.68 7.90 7.26
CA ARG A 142 17.75 7.12 8.50
C ARG A 142 19.02 7.43 9.28
N VAL A 143 19.04 7.04 10.55
CA VAL A 143 20.29 6.94 11.31
C VAL A 143 21.21 5.91 10.65
N GLN A 144 22.49 6.24 10.54
CA GLN A 144 23.52 5.33 10.01
C GLN A 144 24.34 4.73 11.14
N VAL A 145 25.01 3.60 10.89
CA VAL A 145 25.75 2.85 11.91
C VAL A 145 26.87 3.70 12.51
N GLU A 146 27.51 4.48 11.64
CA GLU A 146 28.61 5.43 11.81
C GLU A 146 28.20 6.83 12.30
N HIS A 147 26.94 7.04 12.69
CA HIS A 147 26.51 8.32 13.30
C HIS A 147 27.35 8.68 14.54
N THR A 148 27.88 7.67 15.22
CA THR A 148 28.68 7.75 16.45
C THR A 148 29.91 8.65 16.32
N VAL A 149 30.63 8.65 15.17
CA VAL A 149 31.80 9.54 15.01
C VAL A 149 31.38 11.00 14.94
N THR A 150 30.21 11.29 14.35
CA THR A 150 29.62 12.63 14.35
C THR A 150 29.21 13.04 15.77
N GLU A 151 28.60 12.14 16.54
CA GLU A 151 28.26 12.42 17.95
C GLU A 151 29.50 12.75 18.77
N MET A 152 30.59 11.99 18.60
CA MET A 152 31.81 12.23 19.38
C MET A 152 32.44 13.60 19.10
N VAL A 153 32.52 14.01 17.83
CA VAL A 153 33.15 15.30 17.48
C VAL A 153 32.25 16.50 17.75
N THR A 154 30.92 16.34 17.69
CA THR A 154 29.97 17.45 17.92
C THR A 154 29.45 17.53 19.36
N GLY A 155 29.41 16.41 20.07
CA GLY A 155 28.75 16.27 21.37
C GLY A 155 27.23 16.19 21.30
N ILE A 156 26.66 16.02 20.10
CA ILE A 156 25.21 15.91 19.90
C ILE A 156 24.81 14.44 19.90
N ASP A 157 23.80 14.10 20.72
CA ASP A 157 23.13 12.80 20.66
C ASP A 157 22.11 12.83 19.51
N LEU A 158 22.42 12.12 18.45
CA LEU A 158 21.65 12.13 17.21
C LEU A 158 20.32 11.39 17.37
N VAL A 159 20.26 10.34 18.18
CA VAL A 159 19.04 9.57 18.41
C VAL A 159 18.05 10.37 19.26
N VAL A 160 18.51 11.02 20.32
CA VAL A 160 17.69 11.92 21.14
C VAL A 160 17.21 13.11 20.31
N THR A 161 18.09 13.70 19.50
CA THR A 161 17.72 14.79 18.57
C THR A 161 16.64 14.33 17.60
N GLN A 162 16.79 13.15 16.98
CA GLN A 162 15.77 12.60 16.07
C GLN A 162 14.41 12.43 16.75
N LEU A 163 14.39 11.89 17.98
CA LEU A 163 13.16 11.70 18.75
C LEU A 163 12.49 13.03 19.08
N ALA A 164 13.26 14.05 19.48
CA ALA A 164 12.74 15.37 19.78
C ALA A 164 12.14 16.05 18.53
N LEU A 165 12.83 15.98 17.39
CA LEU A 165 12.34 16.54 16.12
C LEU A 165 11.06 15.82 15.66
N ALA A 166 10.98 14.50 15.82
CA ALA A 166 9.77 13.73 15.52
C ALA A 166 8.57 14.10 16.43
N GLN A 167 8.83 14.62 17.63
CA GLN A 167 7.82 15.17 18.54
C GLN A 167 7.45 16.63 18.23
N GLY A 168 8.06 17.24 17.20
CA GLY A 168 7.78 18.61 16.77
C GLY A 168 8.68 19.68 17.38
N ALA A 169 9.79 19.31 18.02
CA ALA A 169 10.81 20.28 18.43
C ALA A 169 11.42 20.97 17.20
N SER A 170 11.75 22.26 17.32
CA SER A 170 12.50 23.00 16.31
C SER A 170 14.02 22.75 16.43
N LEU A 171 14.80 23.11 15.42
CA LEU A 171 16.27 23.07 15.54
C LEU A 171 16.79 23.94 16.70
N ALA A 172 16.09 25.02 17.04
CA ALA A 172 16.47 25.86 18.18
C ALA A 172 16.25 25.16 19.52
N ASP A 173 15.15 24.41 19.67
CA ASP A 173 14.80 23.70 20.90
C ASP A 173 15.82 22.60 21.24
N VAL A 174 16.41 21.98 20.22
CA VAL A 174 17.48 20.97 20.37
C VAL A 174 18.89 21.56 20.37
N GLY A 175 19.02 22.90 20.43
CA GLY A 175 20.32 23.57 20.53
C GLY A 175 21.12 23.64 19.23
N LEU A 176 20.46 23.47 18.07
CA LEU A 176 21.07 23.42 16.74
C LEU A 176 20.74 24.65 15.87
N ALA A 177 20.38 25.77 16.50
CA ALA A 177 20.16 27.05 15.80
C ALA A 177 21.45 27.64 15.18
N GLN A 178 22.62 27.23 15.67
CA GLN A 178 23.92 27.67 15.16
C GLN A 178 24.76 26.47 14.71
N PRO A 179 25.63 26.63 13.70
CA PRO A 179 26.55 25.57 13.27
C PRO A 179 27.48 25.13 14.41
N ILE A 180 27.68 23.81 14.53
CA ILE A 180 28.60 23.23 15.52
C ILE A 180 29.92 22.89 14.84
N ALA A 181 31.02 23.45 15.34
CA ALA A 181 32.35 23.08 14.90
C ALA A 181 32.78 21.73 15.52
N PRO A 182 33.34 20.80 14.73
CA PRO A 182 33.83 19.54 15.26
C PRO A 182 35.02 19.76 16.19
N ARG A 183 35.07 19.01 17.29
CA ARG A 183 36.18 19.03 18.26
C ARG A 183 37.10 17.84 18.02
N GLY A 184 38.30 18.09 17.50
CA GLY A 184 39.30 17.05 17.26
C GLY A 184 38.87 16.05 16.19
N HIS A 185 39.33 14.79 16.31
CA HIS A 185 38.99 13.71 15.38
C HIS A 185 38.42 12.50 16.11
N ALA A 186 37.47 11.82 15.47
CA ALA A 186 36.95 10.53 15.89
C ALA A 186 37.17 9.50 14.79
N VAL A 187 37.50 8.27 15.19
CA VAL A 187 37.62 7.10 14.32
C VAL A 187 36.72 6.01 14.88
N GLN A 188 35.87 5.44 14.03
CA GLN A 188 35.15 4.21 14.32
C GLN A 188 35.76 3.05 13.53
N VAL A 189 35.87 1.89 14.16
CA VAL A 189 36.14 0.61 13.49
C VAL A 189 35.00 -0.37 13.74
N ARG A 190 34.60 -1.10 12.68
CA ARG A 190 33.55 -2.13 12.71
C ARG A 190 34.14 -3.51 12.93
N ILE A 191 33.98 -4.02 14.14
CA ILE A 191 34.44 -5.36 14.53
C ILE A 191 33.33 -6.35 14.18
N ASN A 192 33.60 -7.19 13.20
CA ASN A 192 32.68 -8.19 12.67
C ASN A 192 33.08 -9.58 13.13
N ALA A 193 32.11 -10.42 13.50
CA ALA A 193 32.27 -11.86 13.68
C ALA A 193 32.37 -12.54 12.31
N GLU A 194 33.53 -12.42 11.67
CA GLU A 194 33.82 -12.96 10.35
C GLU A 194 35.28 -13.43 10.27
N THR A 195 35.55 -14.39 9.38
CA THR A 195 36.88 -14.79 8.95
C THR A 195 37.03 -14.55 7.45
N LEU A 196 38.26 -14.38 6.96
CA LEU A 196 38.53 -14.36 5.53
C LEU A 196 38.93 -15.76 5.05
N ASP A 197 38.43 -16.20 3.89
CA ASP A 197 38.95 -17.39 3.21
C ASP A 197 40.22 -17.09 2.38
N ALA A 198 40.79 -18.13 1.77
CA ALA A 198 41.99 -18.04 0.93
C ALA A 198 41.85 -17.10 -0.29
N SER A 199 40.63 -16.73 -0.67
CA SER A 199 40.32 -15.77 -1.74
C SER A 199 40.00 -14.36 -1.23
N GLY A 200 40.12 -14.14 0.09
CA GLY A 200 39.81 -12.87 0.76
C GLY A 200 38.31 -12.62 0.94
N GLN A 201 37.45 -13.65 0.84
CA GLN A 201 36.02 -13.51 1.06
C GLN A 201 35.67 -13.61 2.55
N PRO A 202 34.81 -12.74 3.09
CA PRO A 202 34.33 -12.87 4.45
C PRO A 202 33.31 -14.01 4.60
N HIS A 203 33.51 -14.83 5.62
CA HIS A 203 32.57 -15.84 6.08
C HIS A 203 32.17 -15.53 7.52
N PRO A 204 30.87 -15.54 7.86
CA PRO A 204 30.44 -15.27 9.23
C PRO A 204 30.99 -16.34 10.18
N SER A 205 31.63 -15.88 11.25
CA SER A 205 32.17 -16.77 12.28
C SER A 205 31.09 -17.10 13.31
N THR A 206 30.96 -18.38 13.64
CA THR A 206 30.02 -18.87 14.65
C THR A 206 30.77 -19.41 15.86
N GLY A 207 30.18 -19.27 17.04
CA GLY A 207 30.77 -19.77 18.27
C GLY A 207 30.13 -19.11 19.49
N MET A 208 30.73 -19.32 20.66
CA MET A 208 30.35 -18.65 21.89
C MET A 208 31.49 -17.74 22.30
N LEU A 209 31.20 -16.47 22.58
CA LEU A 209 32.18 -15.55 23.12
C LEU A 209 32.58 -16.01 24.52
N THR A 210 33.76 -16.61 24.66
CA THR A 210 34.27 -17.11 25.95
C THR A 210 34.83 -15.97 26.81
N ALA A 211 35.35 -14.93 26.16
CA ALA A 211 35.72 -13.67 26.77
C ALA A 211 35.29 -12.51 25.86
N PHE A 212 34.75 -11.44 26.47
CA PHE A 212 34.39 -10.22 25.77
C PHE A 212 34.59 -9.04 26.71
N GLU A 213 35.74 -8.38 26.60
CA GLU A 213 36.15 -7.26 27.44
C GLU A 213 36.43 -6.05 26.55
N PRO A 214 35.44 -5.16 26.34
CA PRO A 214 35.63 -3.93 25.58
C PRO A 214 36.69 -3.00 26.21
N PRO A 215 37.48 -2.29 25.40
CA PRO A 215 38.39 -1.29 25.91
C PRO A 215 37.60 -0.13 26.53
N ASN A 216 38.21 0.53 27.51
CA ASN A 216 37.61 1.64 28.24
C ASN A 216 38.63 2.76 28.45
N GLY A 217 38.14 3.92 28.88
CA GLY A 217 38.98 5.08 29.18
C GLY A 217 38.49 6.35 28.50
N PRO A 218 39.12 7.50 28.80
CA PRO A 218 38.74 8.78 28.21
C PRO A 218 38.84 8.73 26.69
N GLY A 219 37.79 9.18 25.99
CA GLY A 219 37.74 9.21 24.54
C GLY A 219 37.46 7.86 23.87
N VAL A 220 37.29 6.76 24.62
CA VAL A 220 36.95 5.44 24.08
C VAL A 220 35.48 5.12 24.36
N ARG A 221 34.71 4.85 23.30
CA ARG A 221 33.31 4.43 23.33
C ARG A 221 33.16 3.11 22.59
N VAL A 222 32.36 2.20 23.13
CA VAL A 222 32.03 0.94 22.46
C VAL A 222 30.51 0.75 22.45
N ASP A 223 29.95 0.68 21.25
CA ASP A 223 28.55 0.34 21.03
C ASP A 223 28.52 -1.11 20.50
N THR A 224 27.92 -2.03 21.24
CA THR A 224 28.06 -3.47 20.98
C THR A 224 26.81 -4.25 21.36
N CYS A 225 26.55 -5.37 20.67
CA CYS A 225 25.60 -6.39 21.09
C CYS A 225 26.27 -7.58 21.81
N GLY A 226 27.60 -7.69 21.73
CA GLY A 226 28.39 -8.76 22.33
C GLY A 226 28.54 -8.66 23.85
N TYR A 227 28.56 -9.82 24.51
CA TYR A 227 28.87 -10.02 25.92
C TYR A 227 29.40 -11.45 26.12
N ALA A 228 30.10 -11.73 27.23
CA ALA A 228 30.60 -13.08 27.50
C ALA A 228 29.43 -14.09 27.60
N GLY A 229 29.54 -15.22 26.91
CA GLY A 229 28.48 -16.23 26.75
C GLY A 229 27.55 -15.97 25.54
N TYR A 230 27.62 -14.81 24.91
CA TYR A 230 26.84 -14.51 23.69
C TYR A 230 27.28 -15.42 22.53
N ARG A 231 26.30 -15.88 21.75
CA ARG A 231 26.50 -16.72 20.57
C ARG A 231 26.01 -15.98 19.33
N PRO A 232 26.90 -15.32 18.56
CA PRO A 232 26.51 -14.63 17.34
C PRO A 232 25.72 -15.56 16.41
N ASN A 233 24.53 -15.13 16.01
CA ASN A 233 23.66 -15.91 15.16
C ASN A 233 23.96 -15.57 13.69
N PRO A 234 24.40 -16.52 12.86
CA PRO A 234 24.82 -16.26 11.48
C PRO A 234 23.68 -15.81 10.55
N ARG A 235 22.43 -15.82 11.02
CA ARG A 235 21.27 -15.27 10.29
C ARG A 235 21.21 -13.73 10.31
N PHE A 236 21.97 -13.08 11.17
CA PHE A 236 22.00 -11.62 11.31
C PHE A 236 23.34 -11.05 10.81
N ASP A 237 23.42 -9.72 10.70
CA ASP A 237 24.64 -9.03 10.31
C ASP A 237 25.81 -9.40 11.23
N SER A 238 27.00 -9.56 10.66
CA SER A 238 28.21 -9.97 11.38
C SER A 238 28.75 -8.91 12.34
N LEU A 239 28.29 -7.66 12.28
CA LEU A 239 28.75 -6.58 13.15
C LEU A 239 28.52 -6.92 14.62
N LEU A 240 29.64 -7.16 15.32
CA LEU A 240 29.64 -7.54 16.74
C LEU A 240 29.78 -6.30 17.64
N ALA A 241 30.69 -5.40 17.29
CA ALA A 241 30.96 -4.19 18.06
C ALA A 241 31.45 -3.04 17.17
N LYS A 242 31.13 -1.82 17.57
CA LYS A 242 31.70 -0.59 17.03
C LYS A 242 32.62 -0.01 18.09
N LEU A 243 33.91 0.06 17.80
CA LEU A 243 34.88 0.74 18.65
C LEU A 243 35.08 2.14 18.11
N ILE A 244 34.76 3.15 18.92
CA ILE A 244 34.87 4.57 18.57
C ILE A 244 35.90 5.22 19.48
N VAL A 245 36.91 5.83 18.91
CA VAL A 245 37.95 6.55 19.63
C VAL A 245 37.97 8.01 19.19
N HIS A 246 37.95 8.91 20.15
CA HIS A 246 37.87 10.36 19.97
C HIS A 246 39.00 11.06 20.68
N ALA A 247 39.76 11.86 19.94
CA ALA A 247 40.81 12.72 20.48
C ALA A 247 40.39 14.19 20.30
N PRO A 248 39.76 14.84 21.31
CA PRO A 248 39.19 16.18 21.17
C PRO A 248 40.22 17.28 20.87
N HIS A 249 41.50 17.04 21.19
CA HIS A 249 42.63 17.92 20.89
C HIS A 249 43.72 17.21 20.08
N GLY A 250 43.43 16.03 19.53
CA GLY A 250 44.40 15.20 18.82
C GLY A 250 44.32 15.37 17.30
N THR A 251 45.42 15.03 16.65
CA THR A 251 45.47 14.91 15.18
C THR A 251 44.82 13.60 14.71
N TYR A 252 44.53 13.51 13.42
CA TYR A 252 44.08 12.27 12.77
C TYR A 252 44.99 11.07 13.08
N ALA A 253 46.30 11.22 12.87
CA ALA A 253 47.28 10.15 13.13
C ALA A 253 47.34 9.73 14.61
N GLN A 254 47.22 10.68 15.55
CA GLN A 254 47.13 10.38 16.98
C GLN A 254 45.87 9.58 17.31
N THR A 255 44.74 9.93 16.68
CA THR A 255 43.46 9.23 16.87
C THR A 255 43.54 7.80 16.33
N LEU A 256 44.16 7.57 15.16
CA LEU A 256 44.42 6.22 14.65
C LEU A 256 45.30 5.40 15.61
N THR A 257 46.35 6.01 16.16
CA THR A 257 47.26 5.36 17.10
C THR A 257 46.52 4.95 18.39
N GLN A 258 45.65 5.81 18.91
CA GLN A 258 44.80 5.51 20.07
C GLN A 258 43.77 4.42 19.74
N THR A 259 43.19 4.46 18.54
CA THR A 259 42.26 3.43 18.04
C THR A 259 42.95 2.06 17.97
N TYR A 260 44.16 2.00 17.42
CA TYR A 260 44.96 0.79 17.35
C TYR A 260 45.25 0.22 18.74
N ARG A 261 45.64 1.09 19.69
CA ARG A 261 45.87 0.69 21.08
C ARG A 261 44.60 0.12 21.73
N ALA A 262 43.48 0.83 21.64
CA ALA A 262 42.19 0.38 22.19
C ALA A 262 41.76 -0.96 21.58
N LEU A 263 42.02 -1.17 20.29
CA LEU A 263 41.75 -2.45 19.62
C LEU A 263 42.65 -3.58 20.14
N CYS A 264 43.90 -3.29 20.52
CA CYS A 264 44.80 -4.25 21.18
C CYS A 264 44.37 -4.59 22.63
N GLU A 265 43.72 -3.65 23.31
CA GLU A 265 43.12 -3.82 24.64
C GLU A 265 41.79 -4.61 24.57
N PHE A 266 41.07 -4.56 23.44
CA PHE A 266 39.80 -5.28 23.27
C PHE A 266 40.00 -6.80 23.27
N ARG A 267 39.62 -7.49 24.35
CA ARG A 267 39.65 -8.95 24.43
C ARG A 267 38.38 -9.56 23.86
N ILE A 268 38.51 -10.38 22.82
CA ILE A 268 37.42 -11.14 22.20
C ILE A 268 37.95 -12.55 21.96
N GLU A 269 37.36 -13.54 22.61
CA GLU A 269 37.76 -14.96 22.52
C GLU A 269 36.55 -15.84 22.22
N GLY A 270 36.78 -17.00 21.60
CA GLY A 270 35.75 -18.01 21.30
C GLY A 270 34.99 -17.81 19.98
N VAL A 271 35.19 -16.68 19.29
CA VAL A 271 34.69 -16.40 17.93
C VAL A 271 35.78 -15.68 17.15
N VAL A 272 35.98 -16.04 15.88
CA VAL A 272 36.94 -15.36 14.99
C VAL A 272 36.33 -14.03 14.54
N THR A 273 37.15 -12.98 14.53
CA THR A 273 36.72 -11.63 14.11
C THR A 273 37.69 -11.03 13.11
N ASN A 274 37.23 -10.00 12.40
CA ASN A 274 38.09 -9.18 11.52
C ASN A 274 39.06 -8.25 12.29
N LYS A 275 39.16 -8.37 13.63
CA LYS A 275 40.01 -7.52 14.48
C LYS A 275 41.45 -7.43 13.97
N ARG A 276 42.02 -8.55 13.51
CA ARG A 276 43.39 -8.58 12.98
C ARG A 276 43.55 -7.67 11.77
N LEU A 277 42.67 -7.79 10.78
CA LEU A 277 42.64 -6.94 9.59
C LEU A 277 42.57 -5.45 9.95
N LEU A 278 41.73 -5.10 10.94
CA LEU A 278 41.60 -3.72 11.41
C LEU A 278 42.90 -3.21 12.07
N GLN A 279 43.59 -4.05 12.84
CA GLN A 279 44.89 -3.71 13.44
C GLN A 279 45.97 -3.46 12.39
N ASP A 280 46.02 -4.31 11.36
CA ASP A 280 46.96 -4.16 10.25
C ASP A 280 46.65 -2.89 9.45
N LEU A 281 45.37 -2.62 9.15
CA LEU A 281 44.94 -1.39 8.47
C LEU A 281 45.29 -0.11 9.23
N LEU A 282 45.07 -0.09 10.55
CA LEU A 282 45.39 1.07 11.37
C LEU A 282 46.91 1.35 11.43
N ARG A 283 47.78 0.39 11.11
CA ARG A 283 49.24 0.58 11.04
C ARG A 283 49.75 0.90 9.63
N ASP A 284 48.94 0.73 8.59
CA ASP A 284 49.34 0.95 7.21
C ASP A 284 49.71 2.43 6.97
N ALA A 285 50.81 2.66 6.24
CA ALA A 285 51.36 3.98 6.02
C ALA A 285 50.44 4.90 5.20
N ASP A 286 49.70 4.34 4.24
CA ASP A 286 48.75 5.09 3.43
C ASP A 286 47.51 5.45 4.26
N VAL A 287 47.06 4.55 5.14
CA VAL A 287 45.98 4.86 6.10
C VAL A 287 46.41 5.96 7.09
N GLN A 288 47.63 5.89 7.62
CA GLN A 288 48.19 6.89 8.54
C GLN A 288 48.30 8.29 7.92
N THR A 289 48.64 8.36 6.63
CA THR A 289 48.72 9.62 5.87
C THR A 289 47.40 10.00 5.19
N ASN A 290 46.36 9.16 5.35
CA ASN A 290 45.06 9.28 4.68
C ASN A 290 45.17 9.26 3.13
N ALA A 291 46.18 8.61 2.57
CA ALA A 291 46.31 8.35 1.12
C ALA A 291 45.40 7.19 0.67
N VAL A 292 44.10 7.32 0.88
CA VAL A 292 43.11 6.24 0.68
C VAL A 292 41.98 6.64 -0.27
N HIS A 293 41.35 5.65 -0.89
CA HIS A 293 40.15 5.79 -1.72
C HIS A 293 39.30 4.51 -1.60
N THR A 294 38.10 4.52 -2.17
CA THR A 294 37.11 3.41 -2.07
C THR A 294 37.56 2.05 -2.59
N GLN A 295 38.63 1.97 -3.39
CA GLN A 295 39.20 0.72 -3.91
C GLN A 295 40.50 0.32 -3.20
N PHE A 296 40.99 1.14 -2.26
CA PHE A 296 42.28 0.94 -1.58
C PHE A 296 42.35 -0.42 -0.89
N LEU A 297 41.33 -0.76 -0.10
CA LEU A 297 41.32 -2.01 0.66
C LEU A 297 41.17 -3.22 -0.26
N ASP A 298 40.31 -3.16 -1.28
CA ASP A 298 40.15 -4.25 -2.24
C ASP A 298 41.48 -4.55 -2.97
N ALA A 299 42.30 -3.53 -3.23
CA ALA A 299 43.63 -3.68 -3.83
C ALA A 299 44.69 -4.22 -2.85
N LYS A 300 44.65 -3.83 -1.57
CA LYS A 300 45.61 -4.28 -0.54
C LYS A 300 45.22 -5.56 0.20
N LEU A 301 44.01 -6.08 0.01
CA LEU A 301 43.47 -7.17 0.82
C LEU A 301 44.32 -8.44 0.75
N ALA A 302 44.84 -8.79 -0.43
CA ALA A 302 45.70 -9.96 -0.60
C ALA A 302 47.01 -9.84 0.20
N ASP A 303 47.63 -8.67 0.18
CA ASP A 303 48.86 -8.39 0.93
C ASP A 303 48.62 -8.40 2.44
N LEU A 304 47.49 -7.83 2.88
CA LEU A 304 47.08 -7.81 4.29
C LEU A 304 46.68 -9.21 4.79
N ALA A 305 46.05 -10.03 3.95
CA ALA A 305 45.65 -11.40 4.28
C ALA A 305 46.84 -12.38 4.31
N ALA A 306 47.86 -12.16 3.46
CA ALA A 306 49.09 -12.95 3.46
C ALA A 306 49.93 -12.76 4.73
N GLY A 307 49.77 -11.61 5.41
CA GLY A 307 50.30 -11.32 6.74
C GLY A 307 51.82 -11.11 6.80
N ASN A 308 52.26 -10.04 7.47
CA ASN A 308 53.70 -9.77 7.68
C ASN A 308 54.34 -10.62 8.80
N GLY A 309 53.67 -11.66 9.32
CA GLY A 309 54.18 -12.52 10.40
C GLY A 309 54.36 -11.86 11.78
N GLU A 310 54.27 -10.53 11.90
CA GLU A 310 54.35 -9.81 13.18
C GLU A 310 53.08 -10.02 14.02
N ALA A 311 53.23 -10.46 15.27
CA ALA A 311 52.12 -10.51 16.22
C ALA A 311 51.82 -9.11 16.79
N HIS A 312 50.54 -8.70 16.83
CA HIS A 312 50.13 -7.51 17.58
C HIS A 312 50.16 -7.78 19.08
N PRO A 313 50.47 -6.78 19.91
CA PRO A 313 50.46 -6.95 21.36
C PRO A 313 49.04 -7.21 21.87
N ALA A 314 48.89 -8.19 22.77
CA ALA A 314 47.69 -8.37 23.57
C ALA A 314 47.82 -7.51 24.84
N LEU A 315 47.05 -6.43 24.93
CA LEU A 315 47.08 -5.49 26.06
C LEU A 315 45.97 -5.78 27.09
N HIS A 316 45.68 -7.05 27.31
CA HIS A 316 44.68 -7.56 28.25
C HIS A 316 45.26 -8.75 29.03
N ALA A 317 44.68 -9.05 30.20
CA ALA A 317 45.18 -10.13 31.05
C ALA A 317 44.88 -11.51 30.43
N THR A 318 45.92 -12.31 30.18
CA THR A 318 45.77 -13.71 29.74
C THR A 318 45.32 -14.61 30.89
N SER A 319 44.26 -15.38 30.70
CA SER A 319 43.86 -16.43 31.64
C SER A 319 44.91 -17.55 31.70
N VAL A 320 45.16 -18.06 32.91
CA VAL A 320 45.99 -19.26 33.14
C VAL A 320 45.34 -20.46 32.44
N THR A 321 46.05 -21.03 31.48
CA THR A 321 45.68 -22.26 30.79
C THR A 321 45.56 -23.41 31.79
N THR A 322 44.37 -23.97 31.93
CA THR A 322 44.21 -25.35 32.40
C THR A 322 44.60 -26.27 31.24
N PRO A 323 45.37 -27.35 31.44
CA PRO A 323 45.95 -28.10 30.32
C PRO A 323 44.88 -28.75 29.45
N ASP A 324 45.04 -28.56 28.14
CA ASP A 324 44.26 -29.16 27.05
C ASP A 324 44.12 -30.67 27.19
N LEU A 325 42.90 -31.15 26.95
CA LEU A 325 42.66 -32.50 26.46
C LEU A 325 42.99 -32.51 24.97
N THR A 326 44.03 -33.26 24.63
CA THR A 326 44.51 -33.55 23.26
C THR A 326 43.37 -34.07 22.36
N PRO A 327 43.19 -33.57 21.13
CA PRO A 327 42.44 -34.31 20.11
C PRO A 327 43.35 -35.34 19.45
N ALA A 328 42.91 -36.58 19.50
CA ALA A 328 43.55 -37.74 18.91
C ALA A 328 43.69 -37.60 17.39
N THR A 329 44.92 -37.43 16.90
CA THR A 329 45.29 -37.44 15.47
C THR A 329 46.25 -38.58 15.12
N SER A 330 46.30 -39.65 15.92
CA SER A 330 47.16 -40.81 15.67
C SER A 330 46.56 -41.86 14.71
N PHE A 331 45.52 -41.54 13.94
CA PHE A 331 44.73 -42.52 13.17
C PHE A 331 44.95 -42.50 11.65
N LEU A 332 45.56 -41.45 11.10
CA LEU A 332 45.77 -41.30 9.65
C LEU A 332 47.05 -41.98 9.16
N ASP A 333 47.98 -42.33 10.05
CA ASP A 333 49.29 -42.91 9.70
C ASP A 333 49.26 -44.42 9.40
N GLU A 334 48.12 -45.11 9.62
CA GLU A 334 47.97 -46.57 9.42
C GLU A 334 47.17 -46.96 8.16
N LEU A 335 46.70 -45.99 7.36
CA LEU A 335 45.94 -46.25 6.13
C LEU A 335 46.90 -46.54 4.96
N PRO A 336 46.57 -47.49 4.06
CA PRO A 336 47.39 -47.75 2.87
C PRO A 336 47.40 -46.53 1.92
N ASP A 337 48.48 -46.35 1.15
CA ASP A 337 48.73 -45.16 0.30
C ASP A 337 47.62 -44.89 -0.75
N ASP A 338 46.83 -45.91 -1.09
CA ASP A 338 45.71 -45.84 -2.04
C ASP A 338 44.34 -45.58 -1.37
N ALA A 339 44.29 -45.38 -0.05
CA ALA A 339 43.05 -45.12 0.68
C ALA A 339 42.55 -43.68 0.49
N GLU A 340 41.29 -43.53 0.14
CA GLU A 340 40.58 -42.25 0.05
C GLU A 340 39.81 -41.99 1.36
N VAL A 341 40.06 -40.86 2.00
CA VAL A 341 39.40 -40.47 3.26
C VAL A 341 38.16 -39.65 2.97
N LEU A 342 37.00 -40.19 3.31
CA LEU A 342 35.73 -39.48 3.28
C LEU A 342 35.63 -38.57 4.51
N THR A 343 35.56 -37.26 4.29
CA THR A 343 35.44 -36.26 5.35
C THR A 343 34.04 -35.66 5.42
N ALA A 344 33.70 -35.07 6.56
CA ALA A 344 32.46 -34.32 6.70
C ALA A 344 32.53 -33.05 5.82
N PRO A 345 31.57 -32.84 4.90
CA PRO A 345 31.56 -31.67 4.01
C PRO A 345 31.17 -30.37 4.72
N MET A 346 30.74 -30.45 5.97
CA MET A 346 30.30 -29.32 6.79
C MET A 346 30.28 -29.70 8.27
N ASP A 347 30.24 -28.68 9.14
CA ASP A 347 29.97 -28.85 10.57
C ASP A 347 28.54 -29.34 10.81
N GLY A 348 28.36 -30.34 11.68
CA GLY A 348 27.04 -30.82 12.08
C GLY A 348 27.07 -32.00 13.07
N ALA A 349 25.91 -32.55 13.41
CA ALA A 349 25.81 -33.77 14.19
C ALA A 349 25.71 -34.97 13.26
N LEU A 350 26.61 -35.95 13.35
CA LEU A 350 26.50 -37.19 12.58
C LEU A 350 25.30 -37.99 13.11
N ILE A 351 24.20 -38.06 12.35
CA ILE A 351 22.96 -38.73 12.77
C ILE A 351 23.04 -40.22 12.53
N GLN A 352 23.55 -40.62 11.36
CA GLN A 352 23.71 -42.02 10.97
C GLN A 352 24.99 -42.20 10.14
N ILE A 353 25.60 -43.37 10.26
CA ILE A 353 26.66 -43.84 9.37
C ILE A 353 26.27 -45.22 8.87
N HIS A 354 26.05 -45.35 7.56
CA HIS A 354 25.61 -46.57 6.89
C HIS A 354 26.81 -47.45 6.48
N ALA A 355 28.01 -46.87 6.43
CA ALA A 355 29.25 -47.58 6.17
C ALA A 355 29.62 -48.52 7.34
N GLN A 356 30.01 -49.77 7.02
CA GLN A 356 30.64 -50.70 7.97
C GLN A 356 32.02 -51.09 7.44
N ALA A 357 33.01 -51.19 8.33
CA ALA A 357 34.35 -51.65 7.94
C ALA A 357 34.27 -53.03 7.27
N GLY A 358 34.86 -53.15 6.08
CA GLY A 358 34.84 -54.33 5.24
C GLY A 358 33.74 -54.38 4.18
N ALA A 359 32.72 -53.50 4.22
CA ALA A 359 31.62 -53.45 3.24
C ALA A 359 32.08 -52.90 1.88
N THR A 360 31.48 -53.39 0.79
CA THR A 360 31.68 -52.84 -0.56
C THR A 360 30.56 -51.84 -0.85
N VAL A 361 30.91 -50.66 -1.34
CA VAL A 361 29.98 -49.55 -1.60
C VAL A 361 30.11 -49.09 -3.05
N ALA A 362 28.99 -48.73 -3.67
CA ALA A 362 28.96 -48.19 -5.02
C ALA A 362 29.21 -46.66 -5.02
N ARG A 363 29.65 -46.11 -6.16
CA ARG A 363 29.77 -44.66 -6.32
C ARG A 363 28.39 -44.01 -6.16
N GLY A 364 28.29 -42.96 -5.36
CA GLY A 364 27.04 -42.25 -5.07
C GLY A 364 26.19 -42.88 -3.97
N GLU A 365 26.55 -44.06 -3.45
CA GLU A 365 25.85 -44.69 -2.34
C GLU A 365 25.99 -43.85 -1.06
N VAL A 366 24.92 -43.78 -0.26
CA VAL A 366 24.87 -42.99 0.97
C VAL A 366 25.70 -43.66 2.07
N LEU A 367 26.73 -42.98 2.58
CA LEU A 367 27.63 -43.50 3.60
C LEU A 367 27.38 -42.90 4.98
N ALA A 368 26.96 -41.64 5.07
CA ALA A 368 26.67 -40.97 6.33
C ALA A 368 25.58 -39.88 6.18
N VAL A 369 24.92 -39.53 7.27
CA VAL A 369 23.93 -38.44 7.34
C VAL A 369 24.32 -37.49 8.46
N ILE A 370 24.48 -36.22 8.15
CA ILE A 370 24.85 -35.15 9.10
C ILE A 370 23.67 -34.19 9.25
N GLU A 371 23.22 -33.94 10.48
CA GLU A 371 22.26 -32.89 10.77
C GLU A 371 22.99 -31.57 11.01
N ALA A 372 22.74 -30.61 10.12
CA ALA A 372 23.21 -29.24 10.25
C ALA A 372 22.05 -28.30 9.93
N MET A 373 21.96 -27.17 10.65
CA MET A 373 20.92 -26.15 10.39
C MET A 373 19.46 -26.66 10.40
N LYS A 374 19.15 -27.74 11.14
CA LYS A 374 17.84 -28.44 11.18
C LYS A 374 17.48 -29.18 9.88
N MET A 375 18.47 -29.52 9.06
CA MET A 375 18.33 -30.33 7.86
C MET A 375 19.33 -31.49 7.89
N GLU A 376 18.92 -32.64 7.34
CA GLU A 376 19.79 -33.78 7.14
C GLU A 376 20.55 -33.62 5.82
N HIS A 377 21.88 -33.73 5.88
CA HIS A 377 22.79 -33.67 4.75
C HIS A 377 23.40 -35.05 4.54
N VAL A 378 23.20 -35.59 3.35
CA VAL A 378 23.64 -36.93 2.99
C VAL A 378 25.06 -36.88 2.42
N VAL A 379 25.97 -37.67 2.97
CA VAL A 379 27.36 -37.82 2.51
C VAL A 379 27.47 -39.13 1.73
N THR A 380 27.79 -39.03 0.44
CA THR A 380 27.84 -40.17 -0.49
C THR A 380 29.27 -40.60 -0.81
N ALA A 381 29.43 -41.85 -1.29
CA ALA A 381 30.71 -42.39 -1.72
C ALA A 381 31.21 -41.72 -3.02
N PRO A 382 32.41 -41.10 -3.05
CA PRO A 382 32.93 -40.43 -4.25
C PRO A 382 33.31 -41.42 -5.37
N ALA A 383 33.65 -42.66 -5.01
CA ALA A 383 34.00 -43.76 -5.91
C ALA A 383 33.49 -45.10 -5.38
N ALA A 384 33.38 -46.10 -6.26
CA ALA A 384 33.10 -47.47 -5.85
C ALA A 384 34.34 -48.07 -5.17
N GLY A 385 34.15 -48.79 -4.07
CA GLY A 385 35.26 -49.27 -3.27
C GLY A 385 34.85 -50.04 -2.04
N ARG A 386 35.83 -50.42 -1.23
CA ARG A 386 35.63 -51.12 0.04
C ARG A 386 35.88 -50.17 1.20
N VAL A 387 34.93 -50.06 2.13
CA VAL A 387 35.12 -49.31 3.38
C VAL A 387 36.20 -50.01 4.19
N LEU A 388 37.34 -49.35 4.38
CA LEU A 388 38.44 -49.86 5.20
C LEU A 388 38.12 -49.69 6.68
N GLN A 389 37.62 -48.51 7.06
CA GLN A 389 37.40 -48.15 8.45
C GLN A 389 36.35 -47.03 8.59
N VAL A 390 35.63 -47.03 9.71
CA VAL A 390 34.68 -45.98 10.10
C VAL A 390 35.33 -45.16 11.22
N CYS A 391 35.42 -43.85 11.04
CA CYS A 391 36.19 -42.93 11.88
C CYS A 391 35.32 -42.08 12.83
N ALA A 392 34.00 -42.06 12.63
CA ALA A 392 33.04 -41.30 13.45
C ALA A 392 31.83 -42.15 13.84
N GLN A 393 31.22 -41.88 15.00
CA GLN A 393 30.03 -42.60 15.50
C GLN A 393 28.77 -41.74 15.42
N PRO A 394 27.60 -42.32 15.15
CA PRO A 394 26.31 -41.64 15.28
C PRO A 394 26.15 -40.93 16.63
N GLY A 395 25.63 -39.71 16.62
CA GLY A 395 25.50 -38.82 17.77
C GLY A 395 26.70 -37.89 18.01
N ALA A 396 27.85 -38.10 17.34
CA ALA A 396 29.01 -37.24 17.47
C ALA A 396 28.85 -35.93 16.70
N THR A 397 29.31 -34.81 17.27
CA THR A 397 29.50 -33.57 16.51
C THR A 397 30.74 -33.71 15.65
N VAL A 398 30.57 -33.54 14.34
CA VAL A 398 31.62 -33.58 13.33
C VAL A 398 31.89 -32.18 12.79
N ARG A 399 33.15 -31.87 12.51
CA ARG A 399 33.59 -30.61 11.88
C ARG A 399 33.83 -30.80 10.39
N GLU A 400 33.67 -29.76 9.60
CA GLU A 400 34.06 -29.73 8.19
C GLU A 400 35.53 -30.19 8.04
N GLY A 401 35.76 -31.17 7.17
CA GLY A 401 37.05 -31.82 6.97
C GLY A 401 37.39 -32.94 7.97
N GLN A 402 36.56 -33.20 8.99
CA GLN A 402 36.79 -34.31 9.92
C GLN A 402 36.57 -35.66 9.22
N PRO A 403 37.50 -36.63 9.31
CA PRO A 403 37.33 -37.97 8.74
C PRO A 403 36.09 -38.69 9.29
N LEU A 404 35.24 -39.19 8.39
CA LEU A 404 34.05 -40.00 8.70
C LEU A 404 34.30 -41.48 8.44
N ALA A 405 34.95 -41.81 7.32
CA ALA A 405 35.32 -43.17 6.94
C ALA A 405 36.52 -43.15 5.96
N ALA A 406 37.24 -44.26 5.85
CA ALA A 406 38.28 -44.48 4.85
C ALA A 406 37.82 -45.56 3.85
N LEU A 407 38.06 -45.34 2.56
CA LEU A 407 37.64 -46.19 1.45
C LEU A 407 38.89 -46.65 0.68
N GLN A 408 38.91 -47.91 0.24
CA GLN A 408 39.84 -48.38 -0.78
C GLN A 408 39.12 -48.41 -2.13
N PRO A 409 39.54 -47.61 -3.13
CA PRO A 409 38.95 -47.63 -4.45
C PRO A 409 39.06 -49.02 -5.11
N GLY A 410 38.03 -49.46 -5.82
CA GLY A 410 38.03 -50.73 -6.55
C GLY A 410 37.41 -50.62 -7.95
N ASP A 411 37.89 -51.44 -8.89
CA ASP A 411 37.53 -51.38 -10.33
C ASP A 411 36.09 -51.83 -10.68
N ALA A 412 35.23 -52.07 -9.70
CA ALA A 412 33.87 -52.55 -9.95
C ALA A 412 32.90 -51.38 -10.17
N GLN A 413 32.66 -51.04 -11.44
CA GLN A 413 31.49 -50.25 -11.86
C GLN A 413 30.21 -51.07 -11.60
N HIS A 414 29.61 -50.88 -10.44
CA HIS A 414 28.16 -50.98 -10.29
C HIS A 414 27.67 -49.55 -10.12
N ASP A 415 27.04 -49.01 -11.16
CA ASP A 415 26.22 -47.81 -11.01
C ASP A 415 25.09 -48.18 -10.05
N ALA A 416 25.11 -47.60 -8.84
CA ALA A 416 23.89 -47.55 -8.06
C ALA A 416 22.92 -46.75 -8.91
N ASP A 417 21.81 -47.37 -9.33
CA ASP A 417 20.70 -46.68 -9.97
C ASP A 417 20.41 -45.45 -9.12
N ALA A 418 20.82 -44.28 -9.63
CA ALA A 418 20.27 -43.02 -9.18
C ALA A 418 18.82 -43.10 -9.60
N THR A 419 17.98 -43.65 -8.73
CA THR A 419 16.56 -43.41 -8.80
C THR A 419 16.41 -41.91 -8.61
N ASP A 420 16.38 -41.18 -9.73
CA ASP A 420 15.39 -40.13 -9.92
C ASP A 420 14.06 -40.78 -9.55
N ALA A 421 13.75 -40.82 -8.24
CA ALA A 421 12.42 -41.13 -7.79
C ALA A 421 11.57 -40.03 -8.40
N GLU A 422 10.80 -40.38 -9.43
CA GLU A 422 9.74 -39.52 -9.95
C GLU A 422 9.02 -38.94 -8.75
N ILE A 423 9.12 -37.61 -8.57
CA ILE A 423 8.39 -36.93 -7.51
C ILE A 423 6.93 -37.14 -7.84
N ASP A 424 6.26 -37.96 -7.04
CA ASP A 424 4.82 -38.14 -7.13
C ASP A 424 4.16 -36.80 -6.81
N LEU A 425 3.76 -36.09 -7.86
CA LEU A 425 3.10 -34.79 -7.76
C LEU A 425 1.72 -34.89 -7.08
N ASP A 426 1.15 -36.10 -7.02
CA ASP A 426 -0.12 -36.38 -6.34
C ASP A 426 0.09 -36.76 -4.86
N HIS A 427 1.34 -36.94 -4.39
CA HIS A 427 1.63 -37.22 -2.99
C HIS A 427 1.40 -35.98 -2.11
N ILE A 428 0.30 -35.98 -1.36
CA ILE A 428 0.00 -34.93 -0.37
C ILE A 428 0.75 -35.24 0.93
N ARG A 429 1.68 -34.36 1.30
CA ARG A 429 2.41 -34.44 2.56
C ARG A 429 1.49 -34.26 3.78
N PRO A 430 1.79 -34.88 4.94
CA PRO A 430 0.97 -34.74 6.14
C PRO A 430 0.77 -33.29 6.63
N ASP A 431 1.78 -32.43 6.48
CA ASP A 431 1.70 -31.01 6.85
C ASP A 431 0.75 -30.23 5.93
N LEU A 432 0.81 -30.50 4.61
CA LEU A 432 -0.12 -29.95 3.63
C LEU A 432 -1.54 -30.48 3.85
N GLN A 433 -1.70 -31.77 4.16
CA GLN A 433 -3.01 -32.35 4.48
C GLN A 433 -3.63 -31.65 5.70
N ALA A 434 -2.84 -31.37 6.75
CA ALA A 434 -3.33 -30.63 7.92
C ALA A 434 -3.81 -29.21 7.57
N VAL A 435 -3.17 -28.54 6.60
CA VAL A 435 -3.62 -27.24 6.08
C VAL A 435 -4.91 -27.38 5.28
N ILE A 436 -5.00 -28.38 4.39
CA ILE A 436 -6.21 -28.69 3.60
C ILE A 436 -7.40 -28.95 4.52
N ASP A 437 -7.24 -29.86 5.49
CA ASP A 437 -8.25 -30.19 6.48
C ASP A 437 -8.69 -28.97 7.28
N ARG A 438 -7.73 -28.08 7.58
CA ARG A 438 -8.00 -26.88 8.36
C ARG A 438 -8.77 -25.82 7.56
N HIS A 439 -8.44 -25.63 6.29
CA HIS A 439 -9.20 -24.76 5.39
C HIS A 439 -10.59 -25.32 5.09
N ALA A 440 -10.74 -26.65 5.06
CA ALA A 440 -12.00 -27.33 4.76
C ALA A 440 -13.14 -26.88 5.70
N PHE A 441 -12.88 -26.60 6.98
CA PHE A 441 -13.89 -26.09 7.92
C PHE A 441 -14.52 -24.75 7.53
N GLY A 442 -13.84 -23.95 6.70
CA GLY A 442 -14.37 -22.69 6.20
C GLY A 442 -15.33 -22.86 5.02
N LEU A 443 -15.30 -23.99 4.32
CA LEU A 443 -16.03 -24.21 3.07
C LEU A 443 -17.47 -24.66 3.31
N ASP A 444 -18.40 -24.18 2.47
CA ASP A 444 -19.83 -24.50 2.59
C ASP A 444 -20.13 -26.00 2.51
N ALA A 445 -19.40 -26.72 1.65
CA ALA A 445 -19.52 -28.17 1.50
C ALA A 445 -19.31 -28.94 2.82
N ASN A 446 -18.54 -28.37 3.75
CA ASN A 446 -18.24 -28.96 5.06
C ASN A 446 -19.04 -28.33 6.20
N ARG A 447 -20.05 -27.50 5.89
CA ARG A 447 -20.90 -26.80 6.86
C ARG A 447 -22.41 -26.97 6.55
N PRO A 448 -22.91 -28.20 6.32
CA PRO A 448 -24.28 -28.43 5.83
C PRO A 448 -25.36 -27.83 6.73
N ASP A 449 -25.18 -27.84 8.06
CA ASP A 449 -26.14 -27.26 9.00
C ASP A 449 -26.22 -25.73 8.90
N ALA A 450 -25.07 -25.07 8.68
CA ALA A 450 -25.03 -23.62 8.48
C ALA A 450 -25.69 -23.23 7.15
N VAL A 451 -25.37 -23.96 6.08
CA VAL A 451 -25.98 -23.79 4.76
C VAL A 451 -27.50 -24.01 4.84
N ALA A 452 -27.95 -25.09 5.45
CA ALA A 452 -29.37 -25.40 5.62
C ALA A 452 -30.11 -24.31 6.41
N ARG A 453 -29.48 -23.70 7.42
CA ARG A 453 -30.07 -22.56 8.15
C ARG A 453 -30.23 -21.32 7.25
N ARG A 454 -29.26 -21.00 6.39
CA ARG A 454 -29.40 -19.90 5.41
C ARG A 454 -30.50 -20.16 4.39
N ARG A 455 -30.61 -21.40 3.90
CA ARG A 455 -31.69 -21.75 2.95
C ARG A 455 -33.09 -21.58 3.51
N LYS A 456 -33.28 -21.72 4.82
CA LYS A 456 -34.59 -21.50 5.46
C LYS A 456 -35.06 -20.04 5.37
N THR A 457 -34.15 -19.08 5.25
CA THR A 457 -34.47 -17.66 5.06
C THR A 457 -34.48 -17.26 3.58
N GLY A 458 -34.31 -18.21 2.66
CA GLY A 458 -34.21 -17.93 1.22
C GLY A 458 -32.88 -17.28 0.81
N GLN A 459 -31.90 -17.21 1.72
CA GLN A 459 -30.66 -16.49 1.51
C GLN A 459 -29.50 -17.40 1.08
N ARG A 460 -28.53 -16.79 0.40
CA ARG A 460 -27.25 -17.33 -0.01
C ARG A 460 -26.26 -17.31 1.16
N THR A 461 -25.19 -18.10 1.04
CA THR A 461 -24.05 -17.98 1.96
C THR A 461 -23.15 -16.83 1.54
N ALA A 462 -22.29 -16.36 2.45
CA ALA A 462 -21.29 -15.34 2.13
C ALA A 462 -20.36 -15.80 0.99
N ARG A 463 -19.98 -17.08 0.94
CA ARG A 463 -19.12 -17.63 -0.12
C ARG A 463 -19.81 -17.69 -1.47
N GLU A 464 -21.10 -18.02 -1.51
CA GLU A 464 -21.86 -18.00 -2.76
C GLU A 464 -22.01 -16.60 -3.33
N ASN A 465 -22.15 -15.59 -2.47
CA ASN A 465 -22.20 -14.20 -2.89
C ASN A 465 -20.84 -13.73 -3.43
N ILE A 466 -19.74 -14.09 -2.76
CA ILE A 466 -18.38 -13.80 -3.25
C ILE A 466 -18.12 -14.48 -4.59
N ALA A 467 -18.45 -15.76 -4.72
CA ALA A 467 -18.24 -16.53 -5.95
C ALA A 467 -19.04 -16.01 -7.14
N HIS A 468 -20.18 -15.35 -6.90
CA HIS A 468 -20.96 -14.70 -7.95
C HIS A 468 -20.42 -13.31 -8.31
N LEU A 469 -19.91 -12.59 -7.33
CA LEU A 469 -19.32 -11.27 -7.53
C LEU A 469 -18.01 -11.36 -8.31
N CYS A 470 -17.09 -12.22 -7.85
CA CYS A 470 -15.76 -12.35 -8.41
C CYS A 470 -15.76 -13.17 -9.69
N ASP A 471 -14.85 -12.88 -10.61
CA ASP A 471 -14.61 -13.72 -11.77
C ASP A 471 -14.07 -15.10 -11.31
N PRO A 472 -14.34 -16.18 -12.06
CA PRO A 472 -13.92 -17.54 -11.68
C PRO A 472 -12.43 -17.61 -11.32
N ASP A 473 -12.12 -18.32 -10.24
CA ASP A 473 -10.76 -18.57 -9.74
C ASP A 473 -9.91 -17.32 -9.42
N SER A 474 -10.52 -16.13 -9.34
CA SER A 474 -9.80 -14.88 -9.06
C SER A 474 -9.67 -14.54 -7.58
N PHE A 475 -10.55 -15.08 -6.72
CA PHE A 475 -10.65 -14.65 -5.32
C PHE A 475 -9.59 -15.31 -4.41
N ILE A 476 -8.78 -14.48 -3.77
CA ILE A 476 -7.74 -14.86 -2.81
C ILE A 476 -8.17 -14.43 -1.41
N GLU A 477 -8.54 -15.40 -0.58
CA GLU A 477 -9.02 -15.16 0.79
C GLU A 477 -7.87 -14.88 1.76
N TYR A 478 -8.03 -13.84 2.58
CA TYR A 478 -7.08 -13.42 3.60
C TYR A 478 -7.56 -13.88 4.97
N GLY A 479 -6.65 -14.47 5.76
CA GLY A 479 -6.94 -14.87 7.15
C GLY A 479 -8.09 -15.87 7.28
N ALA A 480 -8.22 -16.81 6.33
CA ALA A 480 -9.29 -17.82 6.31
C ALA A 480 -9.32 -18.68 7.60
N LEU A 481 -8.15 -18.90 8.21
CA LEU A 481 -8.00 -19.74 9.41
C LEU A 481 -8.23 -19.01 10.74
N ALA A 482 -8.59 -17.71 10.69
CA ALA A 482 -8.94 -16.95 11.89
C ALA A 482 -10.13 -17.59 12.62
N ILE A 483 -10.13 -17.46 13.95
CA ILE A 483 -11.19 -17.95 14.85
C ILE A 483 -11.56 -16.84 15.81
N ALA A 484 -12.73 -16.91 16.44
CA ALA A 484 -13.14 -15.91 17.42
C ALA A 484 -12.17 -15.85 18.63
N ALA A 485 -11.96 -14.65 19.16
CA ALA A 485 -11.07 -14.34 20.27
C ALA A 485 -11.62 -14.79 21.64
N GLN A 486 -12.02 -16.06 21.75
CA GLN A 486 -12.79 -16.61 22.88
C GLN A 486 -12.14 -17.85 23.51
N ARG A 487 -10.81 -18.02 23.39
CA ARG A 487 -10.11 -19.23 23.89
C ARG A 487 -10.21 -19.40 25.41
N GLN A 488 -10.50 -18.34 26.17
CA GLN A 488 -10.73 -18.45 27.62
C GLN A 488 -12.13 -18.98 27.96
N ARG A 489 -13.06 -19.01 27.00
CA ARG A 489 -14.46 -19.42 27.21
C ARG A 489 -14.85 -20.70 26.49
N ARG A 490 -14.14 -21.04 25.41
CA ARG A 490 -14.50 -22.15 24.51
C ARG A 490 -13.25 -22.95 24.16
N ALA A 491 -13.43 -24.27 24.02
CA ALA A 491 -12.36 -25.16 23.60
C ALA A 491 -11.88 -24.78 22.19
N LEU A 492 -10.59 -24.98 21.93
CA LEU A 492 -9.99 -24.61 20.65
C LEU A 492 -10.68 -25.32 19.48
N ASP A 493 -10.87 -26.64 19.54
CA ASP A 493 -11.52 -27.41 18.47
C ASP A 493 -12.94 -26.94 18.14
N ASP A 494 -13.70 -26.50 19.14
CA ASP A 494 -15.02 -25.92 18.95
C ASP A 494 -14.92 -24.56 18.22
N LEU A 495 -14.00 -23.68 18.63
CA LEU A 495 -13.76 -22.40 17.94
C LEU A 495 -13.36 -22.61 16.48
N ILE A 496 -12.51 -23.61 16.20
CA ILE A 496 -12.07 -23.96 14.86
C ILE A 496 -13.25 -24.29 13.95
N ARG A 497 -14.17 -25.11 14.44
CA ARG A 497 -15.33 -25.60 13.67
C ARG A 497 -16.45 -24.57 13.57
N SER A 498 -16.69 -23.81 14.62
CA SER A 498 -17.89 -22.97 14.74
C SER A 498 -17.64 -21.48 14.48
N THR A 499 -16.38 -21.04 14.42
CA THR A 499 -16.02 -19.64 14.18
C THR A 499 -15.04 -19.44 13.01
N PRO A 500 -15.23 -20.14 11.87
CA PRO A 500 -14.33 -20.00 10.74
C PRO A 500 -14.24 -18.54 10.29
N ALA A 501 -13.03 -18.12 9.92
CA ALA A 501 -12.69 -16.77 9.49
C ALA A 501 -13.09 -15.64 10.48
N ASP A 502 -13.39 -15.97 11.74
CA ASP A 502 -14.00 -15.07 12.74
C ASP A 502 -15.29 -14.37 12.25
N GLY A 503 -16.04 -15.03 11.35
CA GLY A 503 -17.30 -14.54 10.82
C GLY A 503 -17.17 -13.40 9.79
N ILE A 504 -15.99 -13.17 9.22
CA ILE A 504 -15.82 -12.32 8.04
C ILE A 504 -14.87 -12.98 7.03
N ILE A 505 -15.28 -13.03 5.78
CA ILE A 505 -14.46 -13.46 4.65
C ILE A 505 -13.96 -12.18 3.97
N THR A 506 -12.64 -12.03 3.88
CA THR A 506 -12.00 -10.85 3.27
C THR A 506 -10.98 -11.31 2.26
N GLY A 507 -10.81 -10.60 1.16
CA GLY A 507 -9.83 -10.99 0.14
C GLY A 507 -9.85 -10.08 -1.08
N ILE A 508 -9.00 -10.39 -2.05
CA ILE A 508 -8.95 -9.68 -3.33
C ILE A 508 -9.42 -10.63 -4.42
N GLY A 509 -10.29 -10.16 -5.31
CA GLY A 509 -10.65 -10.85 -6.55
C GLY A 509 -10.73 -9.87 -7.71
N THR A 510 -11.12 -10.34 -8.89
CA THR A 510 -11.47 -9.48 -10.02
C THR A 510 -12.99 -9.47 -10.23
N VAL A 511 -13.54 -8.37 -10.70
CA VAL A 511 -14.95 -8.19 -11.04
C VAL A 511 -15.03 -7.60 -12.43
N ASN A 512 -15.75 -8.27 -13.33
CA ASN A 512 -15.92 -7.88 -14.74
C ASN A 512 -14.63 -7.99 -15.57
N GLY A 513 -13.73 -8.92 -15.24
CA GLY A 513 -12.48 -9.15 -15.99
C GLY A 513 -12.68 -9.54 -17.46
N THR A 514 -13.88 -9.98 -17.85
CA THR A 514 -14.25 -10.21 -19.26
C THR A 514 -14.41 -8.93 -20.06
N HIS A 515 -14.61 -7.79 -19.41
CA HIS A 515 -14.88 -6.49 -20.05
C HIS A 515 -13.76 -5.48 -19.85
N PHE A 516 -12.96 -5.63 -18.80
CA PHE A 516 -11.92 -4.69 -18.41
C PHE A 516 -10.60 -5.40 -18.15
N PRO A 517 -9.45 -4.75 -18.36
CA PRO A 517 -8.15 -5.33 -18.02
C PRO A 517 -8.06 -5.73 -16.55
N ASP A 518 -7.30 -6.78 -16.23
CA ASP A 518 -7.13 -7.29 -14.87
C ASP A 518 -6.85 -6.20 -13.85
N HIS A 519 -5.99 -5.24 -14.19
CA HIS A 519 -5.65 -4.11 -13.32
C HIS A 519 -6.86 -3.30 -12.84
N ASP A 520 -7.84 -3.06 -13.73
CA ASP A 520 -9.04 -2.26 -13.49
C ASP A 520 -10.20 -3.11 -12.95
N ALA A 521 -10.13 -4.44 -13.15
CA ALA A 521 -11.08 -5.40 -12.63
C ALA A 521 -10.88 -5.71 -11.13
N ARG A 522 -9.71 -5.43 -10.54
CA ARG A 522 -9.41 -5.78 -9.13
C ARG A 522 -10.40 -5.15 -8.16
N CYS A 523 -10.80 -5.93 -7.15
CA CYS A 523 -11.71 -5.51 -6.10
C CYS A 523 -11.34 -6.15 -4.76
N MET A 524 -11.39 -5.36 -3.68
CA MET A 524 -11.35 -5.86 -2.31
C MET A 524 -12.77 -6.25 -1.88
N VAL A 525 -12.94 -7.47 -1.38
CA VAL A 525 -14.23 -7.97 -0.92
C VAL A 525 -14.19 -8.19 0.59
N LEU A 526 -15.24 -7.75 1.27
CA LEU A 526 -15.49 -8.02 2.69
C LEU A 526 -16.90 -8.57 2.81
N ALA A 527 -17.06 -9.78 3.32
CA ALA A 527 -18.36 -10.40 3.51
C ALA A 527 -18.50 -10.95 4.91
N TYR A 528 -19.42 -10.37 5.70
CA TYR A 528 -19.77 -10.97 6.97
C TYR A 528 -20.53 -12.28 6.76
N ASP A 529 -20.17 -13.30 7.53
CA ASP A 529 -20.87 -14.58 7.52
C ASP A 529 -21.86 -14.61 8.68
N TYR A 530 -23.14 -14.35 8.39
CA TYR A 530 -24.21 -14.37 9.39
C TYR A 530 -24.32 -15.71 10.14
N THR A 531 -23.89 -16.82 9.52
CA THR A 531 -23.94 -18.14 10.15
C THR A 531 -22.92 -18.31 11.28
N VAL A 532 -21.94 -17.41 11.37
CA VAL A 532 -20.93 -17.36 12.43
C VAL A 532 -21.26 -16.22 13.37
N LEU A 533 -21.77 -16.57 14.55
CA LEU A 533 -22.06 -15.61 15.63
C LEU A 533 -22.91 -14.41 15.15
N ALA A 534 -23.90 -14.67 14.27
CA ALA A 534 -24.81 -13.67 13.70
C ALA A 534 -24.10 -12.51 12.96
N GLY A 535 -22.95 -12.77 12.34
CA GLY A 535 -22.19 -11.76 11.58
C GLY A 535 -21.67 -10.61 12.45
N THR A 536 -21.52 -10.83 13.77
CA THR A 536 -21.08 -9.80 14.72
C THR A 536 -19.59 -9.49 14.60
N GLN A 537 -19.24 -8.24 14.93
CA GLN A 537 -17.87 -7.76 14.87
C GLN A 537 -17.09 -8.13 16.14
N GLY A 538 -15.92 -8.74 15.98
CA GLY A 538 -15.05 -9.26 17.02
C GLY A 538 -13.60 -8.86 16.77
N THR A 539 -12.70 -9.30 17.65
CA THR A 539 -11.32 -8.79 17.69
C THR A 539 -10.54 -9.12 16.42
N PHE A 540 -10.59 -10.36 15.95
CA PHE A 540 -9.81 -10.77 14.79
C PHE A 540 -10.50 -10.43 13.48
N ASN A 541 -11.83 -10.38 13.43
CA ASN A 541 -12.53 -9.88 12.26
C ASN A 541 -12.33 -8.37 12.03
N HIS A 542 -12.23 -7.54 13.07
CA HIS A 542 -11.78 -6.15 12.94
C HIS A 542 -10.35 -6.08 12.41
N LYS A 543 -9.42 -6.88 12.95
CA LYS A 543 -8.04 -6.94 12.44
C LYS A 543 -7.95 -7.34 10.97
N LYS A 544 -8.80 -8.29 10.52
CA LYS A 544 -8.91 -8.67 9.09
C LYS A 544 -9.45 -7.51 8.26
N THR A 545 -10.51 -6.87 8.73
CA THR A 545 -11.15 -5.73 8.08
C THR A 545 -10.16 -4.57 7.94
N ASP A 546 -9.44 -4.21 9.00
CA ASP A 546 -8.44 -3.14 8.97
C ASP A 546 -7.34 -3.42 7.95
N ARG A 547 -6.81 -4.65 7.94
CA ARG A 547 -5.80 -5.07 6.96
C ARG A 547 -6.32 -4.98 5.52
N ALA A 548 -7.55 -5.41 5.27
CA ALA A 548 -8.19 -5.33 3.96
C ALA A 548 -8.38 -3.86 3.52
N LEU A 549 -8.86 -2.99 4.40
CA LEU A 549 -9.09 -1.58 4.10
C LEU A 549 -7.80 -0.79 3.90
N GLU A 550 -6.74 -1.09 4.67
CA GLU A 550 -5.41 -0.52 4.45
C GLU A 550 -4.87 -0.87 3.05
N LEU A 551 -5.05 -2.12 2.61
CA LEU A 551 -4.65 -2.54 1.27
C LEU A 551 -5.52 -1.89 0.19
N ALA A 552 -6.83 -1.80 0.40
CA ALA A 552 -7.72 -1.08 -0.52
C ALA A 552 -7.31 0.39 -0.66
N GLN A 553 -6.97 1.05 0.45
CA GLN A 553 -6.46 2.41 0.46
C GLN A 553 -5.09 2.53 -0.22
N GLN A 554 -4.15 1.64 0.08
CA GLN A 554 -2.79 1.67 -0.47
C GLN A 554 -2.81 1.45 -1.98
N TRP A 555 -3.54 0.42 -2.44
CA TRP A 555 -3.55 -0.04 -3.83
C TRP A 555 -4.71 0.50 -4.65
N LYS A 556 -5.52 1.39 -4.07
CA LYS A 556 -6.68 2.04 -4.72
C LYS A 556 -7.67 1.02 -5.29
N LEU A 557 -7.97 -0.01 -4.52
CA LEU A 557 -8.92 -1.06 -4.90
C LEU A 557 -10.35 -0.62 -4.55
N PRO A 558 -11.31 -0.69 -5.50
CA PRO A 558 -12.74 -0.66 -5.18
C PRO A 558 -13.09 -1.70 -4.11
N VAL A 559 -14.06 -1.37 -3.25
CA VAL A 559 -14.44 -2.21 -2.12
C VAL A 559 -15.90 -2.64 -2.26
N VAL A 560 -16.17 -3.95 -2.15
CA VAL A 560 -17.52 -4.49 -1.99
C VAL A 560 -17.67 -5.08 -0.60
N LEU A 561 -18.61 -4.52 0.18
CA LEU A 561 -18.97 -4.95 1.52
C LEU A 561 -20.33 -5.64 1.48
N PHE A 562 -20.39 -6.95 1.75
CA PHE A 562 -21.62 -7.63 2.15
C PHE A 562 -21.82 -7.44 3.65
N ALA A 563 -22.61 -6.43 3.99
CA ALA A 563 -22.93 -6.07 5.36
C ALA A 563 -24.14 -6.89 5.83
N GLU A 564 -23.90 -7.81 6.76
CA GLU A 564 -24.96 -8.56 7.42
C GLU A 564 -24.49 -8.92 8.84
N GLY A 565 -25.27 -8.59 9.86
CA GLY A 565 -24.97 -8.94 11.24
C GLY A 565 -25.25 -7.85 12.27
N GLY A 566 -24.89 -8.16 13.51
CA GLY A 566 -25.04 -7.29 14.67
C GLY A 566 -23.77 -6.54 15.07
N GLY A 567 -23.85 -5.79 16.17
CA GLY A 567 -22.75 -4.98 16.68
C GLY A 567 -21.57 -5.75 17.29
N GLY A 568 -20.75 -5.01 18.05
CA GLY A 568 -19.55 -5.55 18.68
C GLY A 568 -19.83 -6.72 19.62
N ARG A 569 -18.90 -7.66 19.68
CA ARG A 569 -19.04 -8.93 20.39
C ARG A 569 -18.49 -8.83 21.83
N PRO A 570 -19.35 -8.74 22.87
CA PRO A 570 -18.87 -8.57 24.25
C PRO A 570 -18.18 -9.82 24.81
N GLY A 571 -18.40 -10.96 24.16
CA GLY A 571 -17.90 -12.26 24.62
C GLY A 571 -16.43 -12.55 24.32
N ASP A 572 -15.73 -11.67 23.59
CA ASP A 572 -14.31 -11.81 23.28
C ASP A 572 -13.42 -11.56 24.51
N THR A 573 -12.47 -12.46 24.73
CA THR A 573 -11.60 -12.51 25.92
C THR A 573 -10.15 -12.11 25.65
N GLU A 574 -9.73 -12.03 24.39
CA GLU A 574 -8.33 -11.76 24.01
C GLU A 574 -8.08 -10.33 23.51
N LYS A 575 -8.99 -9.41 23.80
CA LYS A 575 -8.87 -8.00 23.41
C LYS A 575 -7.80 -7.27 24.24
N ARG A 576 -6.97 -6.46 23.58
CA ARG A 576 -6.07 -5.51 24.25
C ARG A 576 -6.83 -4.21 24.51
N GLY A 577 -7.56 -4.13 25.62
CA GLY A 577 -8.27 -2.92 26.00
C GLY A 577 -9.63 -3.17 26.64
N VAL A 578 -10.25 -2.10 27.13
CA VAL A 578 -11.51 -2.17 27.88
C VAL A 578 -12.71 -1.97 26.94
N SER A 579 -12.74 -0.85 26.21
CA SER A 579 -13.90 -0.38 25.45
C SER A 579 -13.87 -0.68 23.95
N GLY A 580 -12.69 -0.78 23.32
CA GLY A 580 -12.55 -0.94 21.87
C GLY A 580 -12.87 0.32 21.05
N LEU A 581 -12.95 1.50 21.70
CA LEU A 581 -13.21 2.78 21.03
C LEU A 581 -12.03 3.30 20.19
N ASP A 582 -10.87 2.67 20.32
CA ASP A 582 -9.68 2.87 19.52
C ASP A 582 -9.68 2.03 18.22
N CYS A 583 -10.76 1.28 17.95
CA CYS A 583 -10.91 0.50 16.72
C CYS A 583 -10.90 1.41 15.47
N PRO A 584 -9.93 1.24 14.55
CA PRO A 584 -9.78 2.13 13.40
C PRO A 584 -10.67 1.74 12.20
N THR A 585 -11.36 0.60 12.24
CA THR A 585 -12.12 0.04 11.10
C THR A 585 -13.07 1.05 10.46
N PHE A 586 -13.85 1.77 11.26
CA PHE A 586 -14.84 2.73 10.74
C PHE A 586 -14.17 3.91 10.04
N ILE A 587 -13.08 4.45 10.61
CA ILE A 587 -12.35 5.56 9.98
C ILE A 587 -11.55 5.09 8.76
N HIS A 588 -11.04 3.86 8.76
CA HIS A 588 -10.38 3.26 7.60
C HIS A 588 -11.35 3.10 6.43
N PHE A 589 -12.57 2.64 6.65
CA PHE A 589 -13.58 2.55 5.60
C PHE A 589 -14.00 3.94 5.12
N ALA A 590 -14.30 4.87 6.03
CA ALA A 590 -14.71 6.23 5.68
C ALA A 590 -13.65 6.99 4.85
N ARG A 591 -12.35 6.76 5.10
CA ARG A 591 -11.24 7.35 4.33
C ARG A 591 -11.20 6.90 2.87
N LEU A 592 -11.93 5.87 2.48
CA LEU A 592 -12.06 5.43 1.10
C LEU A 592 -13.04 6.28 0.29
N SER A 593 -13.93 7.04 0.94
CA SER A 593 -14.88 7.94 0.27
C SER A 593 -14.15 8.91 -0.66
N GLY A 594 -14.57 8.92 -1.93
CA GLY A 594 -13.95 9.72 -2.99
C GLY A 594 -12.54 9.28 -3.41
N LEU A 595 -12.00 8.20 -2.84
CA LEU A 595 -10.71 7.60 -3.23
C LEU A 595 -10.90 6.39 -4.14
N VAL A 596 -11.80 5.48 -3.76
CA VAL A 596 -12.16 4.26 -4.50
C VAL A 596 -13.66 4.07 -4.44
N PRO A 597 -14.31 3.47 -5.47
CA PRO A 597 -15.71 3.12 -5.37
C PRO A 597 -15.95 2.14 -4.22
N THR A 598 -16.92 2.44 -3.37
CA THR A 598 -17.34 1.60 -2.24
C THR A 598 -18.79 1.18 -2.41
N VAL A 599 -19.04 -0.12 -2.39
CA VAL A 599 -20.36 -0.74 -2.59
C VAL A 599 -20.75 -1.47 -1.32
N GLY A 600 -21.90 -1.11 -0.77
CA GLY A 600 -22.56 -1.81 0.32
C GLY A 600 -23.68 -2.69 -0.21
N ILE A 601 -23.67 -3.98 0.12
CA ILE A 601 -24.75 -4.92 -0.15
C ILE A 601 -25.31 -5.39 1.19
N VAL A 602 -26.62 -5.36 1.35
CA VAL A 602 -27.29 -5.87 2.55
C VAL A 602 -28.47 -6.75 2.18
N SER A 603 -28.52 -7.92 2.82
CA SER A 603 -29.70 -8.78 2.88
C SER A 603 -29.94 -9.16 4.33
N GLY A 604 -31.22 -9.28 4.72
CA GLY A 604 -31.60 -9.50 6.11
C GLY A 604 -31.16 -8.37 7.04
N ARG A 605 -30.45 -8.70 8.12
CA ARG A 605 -30.29 -7.79 9.27
C ARG A 605 -28.92 -7.12 9.30
N CYS A 606 -28.87 -5.80 9.29
CA CYS A 606 -27.63 -5.03 9.39
C CYS A 606 -27.74 -3.95 10.48
N PHE A 607 -27.09 -4.17 11.62
CA PHE A 607 -27.18 -3.28 12.77
C PHE A 607 -25.83 -2.80 13.30
N ALA A 608 -25.87 -1.70 14.06
CA ALA A 608 -24.73 -1.18 14.81
C ALA A 608 -23.51 -0.90 13.92
N GLY A 609 -22.35 -1.50 14.21
CA GLY A 609 -21.13 -1.24 13.44
C GLY A 609 -21.19 -1.71 11.98
N ASN A 610 -21.97 -2.76 11.67
CA ASN A 610 -22.18 -3.17 10.28
C ASN A 610 -22.97 -2.08 9.53
N ALA A 611 -24.00 -1.50 10.16
CA ALA A 611 -24.76 -0.39 9.60
C ALA A 611 -23.91 0.88 9.46
N ALA A 612 -22.99 1.13 10.40
CA ALA A 612 -22.05 2.25 10.32
C ALA A 612 -21.11 2.13 9.12
N LEU A 613 -20.56 0.93 8.86
CA LEU A 613 -19.74 0.67 7.66
C LEU A 613 -20.58 0.81 6.39
N LEU A 614 -21.78 0.23 6.37
CA LEU A 614 -22.69 0.30 5.24
C LEU A 614 -23.03 1.76 4.89
N GLY A 615 -23.35 2.59 5.89
CA GLY A 615 -23.67 4.00 5.73
C GLY A 615 -22.53 4.88 5.21
N CYS A 616 -21.30 4.37 5.19
CA CYS A 616 -20.14 5.04 4.59
C CYS A 616 -19.90 4.64 3.13
N ALA A 617 -20.67 3.70 2.57
CA ALA A 617 -20.53 3.31 1.17
C ALA A 617 -21.08 4.38 0.20
N ASP A 618 -20.53 4.42 -1.02
CA ASP A 618 -21.01 5.32 -2.07
C ASP A 618 -22.41 4.92 -2.57
N VAL A 619 -22.68 3.60 -2.57
CA VAL A 619 -23.97 3.01 -2.92
C VAL A 619 -24.34 1.90 -1.96
N ILE A 620 -25.61 1.87 -1.53
CA ILE A 620 -26.23 0.81 -0.74
C ILE A 620 -27.27 0.09 -1.59
N ILE A 621 -27.01 -1.19 -1.85
CA ILE A 621 -27.89 -2.12 -2.56
C ILE A 621 -28.52 -3.04 -1.51
N ALA A 622 -29.84 -3.02 -1.40
CA ALA A 622 -30.56 -3.74 -0.36
C ALA A 622 -31.65 -4.64 -0.95
N THR A 623 -31.73 -5.88 -0.49
CA THR A 623 -32.86 -6.77 -0.80
C THR A 623 -34.13 -6.33 -0.07
N ARG A 624 -35.31 -6.72 -0.56
CA ARG A 624 -36.59 -6.30 0.03
C ARG A 624 -36.78 -6.67 1.50
N ASP A 625 -36.14 -7.74 1.95
CA ASP A 625 -36.17 -8.24 3.33
C ASP A 625 -35.12 -7.56 4.24
N ALA A 626 -34.37 -6.58 3.74
CA ALA A 626 -33.33 -5.91 4.51
C ALA A 626 -33.88 -4.99 5.61
N THR A 627 -33.17 -4.96 6.74
CA THR A 627 -33.42 -4.09 7.89
C THR A 627 -32.10 -3.45 8.30
N ILE A 628 -32.03 -2.12 8.29
CA ILE A 628 -30.79 -1.37 8.53
C ILE A 628 -31.00 -0.46 9.73
N GLY A 629 -30.12 -0.49 10.73
CA GLY A 629 -30.26 0.41 11.88
C GLY A 629 -29.00 0.62 12.70
N MET A 630 -28.74 1.87 13.12
CA MET A 630 -27.64 2.16 14.04
C MET A 630 -27.81 1.47 15.40
N GLY A 631 -29.06 1.22 15.81
CA GLY A 631 -29.43 0.45 16.99
C GLY A 631 -30.07 -0.88 16.62
N GLY A 632 -29.49 -2.02 16.98
CA GLY A 632 -30.21 -3.30 16.91
C GLY A 632 -31.16 -3.47 18.11
N PRO A 633 -32.09 -4.44 18.09
CA PRO A 633 -33.08 -4.65 19.16
C PRO A 633 -32.49 -4.69 20.57
N ALA A 634 -31.38 -5.40 20.76
CA ALA A 634 -30.71 -5.48 22.06
C ALA A 634 -30.17 -4.12 22.56
N MET A 635 -29.76 -3.22 21.66
CA MET A 635 -29.29 -1.88 22.05
C MET A 635 -30.45 -0.94 22.35
N ILE A 636 -31.57 -1.08 21.62
CA ILE A 636 -32.80 -0.31 21.86
C ILE A 636 -33.38 -0.69 23.24
N GLU A 637 -33.48 -1.99 23.51
CA GLU A 637 -33.92 -2.51 24.80
C GLU A 637 -32.97 -2.10 25.93
N GLY A 638 -31.66 -2.25 25.73
CA GLY A 638 -30.64 -1.83 26.70
C GLY A 638 -30.66 -0.32 27.00
N GLY A 639 -31.12 0.50 26.05
CA GLY A 639 -31.33 1.93 26.21
C GLY A 639 -32.67 2.30 26.87
N GLY A 640 -33.52 1.33 27.19
CA GLY A 640 -34.84 1.56 27.79
C GLY A 640 -35.88 2.13 26.83
N LEU A 641 -35.71 1.93 25.51
CA LEU A 641 -36.57 2.52 24.47
C LEU A 641 -37.70 1.58 24.01
N GLY A 642 -37.85 0.42 24.66
CA GLY A 642 -38.83 -0.61 24.33
C GLY A 642 -38.19 -1.85 23.69
N ILE A 643 -39.04 -2.82 23.35
CA ILE A 643 -38.64 -4.09 22.74
C ILE A 643 -39.27 -4.13 21.35
N TYR A 644 -38.44 -4.37 20.34
CA TYR A 644 -38.85 -4.40 18.93
C TYR A 644 -38.30 -5.66 18.27
N ALA A 645 -39.05 -6.19 17.31
CA ALA A 645 -38.53 -7.19 16.40
C ALA A 645 -37.48 -6.56 15.46
N PRO A 646 -36.45 -7.31 15.02
CA PRO A 646 -35.48 -6.83 14.03
C PRO A 646 -36.13 -6.21 12.78
N GLU A 647 -37.26 -6.77 12.33
CA GLU A 647 -38.01 -6.35 11.16
C GLU A 647 -38.66 -4.97 11.30
N GLU A 648 -38.84 -4.50 12.55
CA GLU A 648 -39.37 -3.17 12.85
C GLU A 648 -38.27 -2.09 12.84
N VAL A 649 -37.00 -2.50 12.83
CA VAL A 649 -35.85 -1.60 12.95
C VAL A 649 -35.28 -1.28 11.57
N GLY A 650 -35.75 -0.15 11.02
CA GLY A 650 -35.31 0.38 9.72
C GLY A 650 -35.57 -0.54 8.53
N PRO A 651 -36.82 -0.97 8.30
CA PRO A 651 -37.22 -1.71 7.11
C PRO A 651 -37.01 -0.90 5.81
N VAL A 652 -36.94 -1.58 4.66
CA VAL A 652 -36.74 -0.96 3.33
C VAL A 652 -37.76 0.15 3.02
N ASN A 653 -39.03 -0.01 3.43
CA ASN A 653 -40.06 1.00 3.21
C ASN A 653 -39.85 2.29 4.03
N VAL A 654 -38.92 2.31 4.98
CA VAL A 654 -38.43 3.49 5.69
C VAL A 654 -37.10 3.97 5.10
N GLN A 655 -36.18 3.04 4.83
CA GLN A 655 -34.81 3.36 4.43
C GLN A 655 -34.64 3.74 2.96
N ALA A 656 -35.53 3.31 2.07
CA ALA A 656 -35.49 3.77 0.67
C ALA A 656 -36.04 5.21 0.53
N PRO A 657 -37.19 5.57 1.13
CA PRO A 657 -37.72 6.94 0.99
C PRO A 657 -36.92 8.02 1.72
N ASN A 658 -36.09 7.66 2.71
CA ASN A 658 -35.24 8.61 3.42
C ASN A 658 -33.82 8.75 2.82
N GLY A 659 -33.51 8.01 1.74
CA GLY A 659 -32.25 8.12 0.99
C GLY A 659 -31.10 7.27 1.51
N VAL A 660 -31.33 6.41 2.52
CA VAL A 660 -30.31 5.47 3.00
C VAL A 660 -30.06 4.36 1.99
N ILE A 661 -31.10 3.81 1.36
CA ILE A 661 -30.95 2.79 0.31
C ILE A 661 -30.93 3.46 -1.06
N ASP A 662 -29.87 3.21 -1.83
CA ASP A 662 -29.75 3.72 -3.19
C ASP A 662 -30.48 2.82 -4.19
N VAL A 663 -30.37 1.50 -4.05
CA VAL A 663 -31.02 0.53 -4.96
C VAL A 663 -31.71 -0.57 -4.15
N VAL A 664 -33.01 -0.75 -4.39
CA VAL A 664 -33.79 -1.87 -3.83
C VAL A 664 -33.88 -2.95 -4.88
N VAL A 665 -33.52 -4.17 -4.51
CA VAL A 665 -33.54 -5.36 -5.37
C VAL A 665 -34.38 -6.48 -4.73
N GLU A 666 -34.79 -7.47 -5.53
CA GLU A 666 -35.60 -8.59 -5.04
C GLU A 666 -34.78 -9.54 -4.16
N ASP A 667 -33.58 -9.90 -4.61
CA ASP A 667 -32.74 -10.91 -3.95
C ASP A 667 -31.23 -10.65 -4.08
N GLU A 668 -30.43 -11.51 -3.43
CA GLU A 668 -28.96 -11.38 -3.41
C GLU A 668 -28.31 -11.60 -4.78
N THR A 669 -28.95 -12.30 -5.71
CA THR A 669 -28.43 -12.48 -7.08
C THR A 669 -28.50 -11.15 -7.81
N GLU A 670 -29.66 -10.51 -7.80
CA GLU A 670 -29.85 -9.18 -8.38
C GLU A 670 -28.98 -8.14 -7.67
N ALA A 671 -28.77 -8.27 -6.35
CA ALA A 671 -27.88 -7.38 -5.60
C ALA A 671 -26.43 -7.44 -6.12
N VAL A 672 -25.91 -8.65 -6.35
CA VAL A 672 -24.56 -8.85 -6.89
C VAL A 672 -24.48 -8.36 -8.34
N ASP A 673 -25.47 -8.65 -9.18
CA ASP A 673 -25.49 -8.15 -10.56
C ASP A 673 -25.52 -6.62 -10.62
N THR A 674 -26.26 -6.00 -9.72
CA THR A 674 -26.32 -4.55 -9.56
C THR A 674 -24.96 -3.99 -9.10
N ALA A 675 -24.28 -4.67 -8.17
CA ALA A 675 -22.93 -4.28 -7.73
C ALA A 675 -21.90 -4.37 -8.86
N ARG A 676 -21.93 -5.46 -9.65
CA ARG A 676 -21.10 -5.63 -10.85
C ARG A 676 -21.37 -4.53 -11.86
N ARG A 677 -22.65 -4.20 -12.10
CA ARG A 677 -23.07 -3.10 -12.98
C ARG A 677 -22.57 -1.75 -12.48
N TYR A 678 -22.75 -1.45 -11.19
CA TYR A 678 -22.29 -0.22 -10.55
C TYR A 678 -20.77 -0.05 -10.70
N LEU A 679 -19.98 -1.07 -10.37
CA LEU A 679 -18.52 -1.01 -10.52
C LEU A 679 -18.10 -0.74 -11.97
N SER A 680 -18.80 -1.32 -12.95
CA SER A 680 -18.46 -1.17 -14.37
C SER A 680 -18.33 0.29 -14.81
N TYR A 681 -19.15 1.23 -14.28
CA TYR A 681 -19.10 2.64 -14.68
C TYR A 681 -17.78 3.31 -14.32
N PHE A 682 -17.04 2.74 -13.36
CA PHE A 682 -15.76 3.26 -12.87
C PHE A 682 -14.54 2.49 -13.40
N GLN A 683 -14.76 1.41 -14.15
CA GLN A 683 -13.72 0.53 -14.71
C GLN A 683 -13.33 0.86 -16.15
N GLY A 684 -14.11 1.72 -16.82
CA GLY A 684 -13.81 2.22 -18.17
C GLY A 684 -14.96 2.12 -19.18
N PRO A 685 -14.69 2.40 -20.46
CA PRO A 685 -15.66 2.23 -21.53
C PRO A 685 -15.90 0.76 -21.88
N LEU A 686 -17.12 0.42 -22.28
CA LEU A 686 -17.44 -0.89 -22.84
C LEU A 686 -17.23 -0.90 -24.36
N ALA A 687 -16.60 -1.95 -24.86
CA ALA A 687 -16.35 -2.13 -26.30
C ALA A 687 -17.63 -2.47 -27.08
N HIS A 688 -18.54 -3.20 -26.46
CA HIS A 688 -19.82 -3.61 -27.05
C HIS A 688 -20.96 -2.87 -26.37
N TRP A 689 -21.82 -2.27 -27.18
CA TRP A 689 -22.99 -1.53 -26.74
C TRP A 689 -24.05 -1.54 -27.84
N GLU A 690 -25.31 -1.36 -27.43
CA GLU A 690 -26.46 -1.22 -28.32
C GLU A 690 -27.28 -0.02 -27.86
N ALA A 691 -27.95 0.65 -28.79
CA ALA A 691 -28.85 1.75 -28.50
C ALA A 691 -30.14 1.61 -29.32
N GLY A 692 -31.26 2.07 -28.77
CA GLY A 692 -32.51 2.17 -29.50
C GLY A 692 -32.46 3.21 -30.63
N ASP A 693 -33.54 3.29 -31.41
CA ASP A 693 -33.65 4.31 -32.45
C ASP A 693 -33.78 5.71 -31.82
N VAL A 694 -32.70 6.48 -31.91
CA VAL A 694 -32.57 7.84 -31.35
C VAL A 694 -33.65 8.81 -31.84
N ARG A 695 -34.29 8.54 -32.97
CA ARG A 695 -35.41 9.36 -33.48
C ARG A 695 -36.62 9.32 -32.55
N HIS A 696 -36.73 8.32 -31.67
CA HIS A 696 -37.77 8.27 -30.64
C HIS A 696 -37.74 9.51 -29.72
N LEU A 697 -36.56 10.08 -29.46
CA LEU A 697 -36.38 11.30 -28.66
C LEU A 697 -37.15 12.51 -29.21
N ARG A 698 -37.51 12.53 -30.49
CA ARG A 698 -38.32 13.60 -31.10
C ARG A 698 -39.77 13.62 -30.59
N HIS A 699 -40.24 12.53 -29.99
CA HIS A 699 -41.65 12.32 -29.64
C HIS A 699 -41.88 12.15 -28.14
N VAL A 700 -40.83 12.07 -27.33
CA VAL A 700 -40.96 11.82 -25.88
C VAL A 700 -41.50 13.03 -25.10
N ILE A 701 -41.34 14.25 -25.63
CA ILE A 701 -41.91 15.47 -25.07
C ILE A 701 -43.24 15.78 -25.77
N PRO A 702 -44.37 15.87 -25.03
CA PRO A 702 -45.64 16.26 -25.61
C PRO A 702 -45.61 17.70 -26.16
N GLU A 703 -46.17 17.92 -27.36
CA GLU A 703 -46.31 19.26 -27.94
C GLU A 703 -47.12 20.22 -27.06
N ASN A 704 -48.11 19.68 -26.32
CA ASN A 704 -48.82 20.47 -25.32
C ASN A 704 -47.93 20.67 -24.08
N ARG A 705 -47.38 21.89 -23.92
CA ARG A 705 -46.50 22.28 -22.82
C ARG A 705 -47.03 21.98 -21.41
N LEU A 706 -48.36 21.93 -21.22
CA LEU A 706 -48.99 21.67 -19.92
C LEU A 706 -49.06 20.17 -19.58
N ARG A 707 -48.86 19.28 -20.55
CA ARG A 707 -48.93 17.83 -20.33
C ARG A 707 -47.60 17.33 -19.75
N SER A 708 -47.67 16.58 -18.64
CA SER A 708 -46.50 15.90 -18.06
C SER A 708 -46.14 14.66 -18.86
N TYR A 709 -44.90 14.19 -18.72
CA TYR A 709 -44.37 12.99 -19.38
C TYR A 709 -43.47 12.21 -18.41
N ASP A 710 -43.03 11.03 -18.82
CA ASP A 710 -42.10 10.22 -18.03
C ASP A 710 -40.65 10.55 -18.38
N MET A 711 -39.94 11.16 -17.44
CA MET A 711 -38.52 11.48 -17.63
C MET A 711 -37.66 10.22 -17.76
N ARG A 712 -38.06 9.09 -17.16
CA ARG A 712 -37.29 7.83 -17.27
C ARG A 712 -37.29 7.31 -18.70
N ALA A 713 -38.41 7.43 -19.41
CA ALA A 713 -38.48 7.08 -20.82
C ALA A 713 -37.53 7.93 -21.69
N VAL A 714 -37.27 9.18 -21.31
CA VAL A 714 -36.29 10.04 -21.98
C VAL A 714 -34.86 9.54 -21.72
N ILE A 715 -34.55 9.23 -20.46
CA ILE A 715 -33.23 8.70 -20.06
C ILE A 715 -32.96 7.35 -20.76
N ASP A 716 -33.94 6.45 -20.75
CA ASP A 716 -33.84 5.12 -21.39
C ASP A 716 -33.65 5.23 -22.90
N ALA A 717 -34.34 6.17 -23.57
CA ALA A 717 -34.18 6.40 -25.01
C ALA A 717 -32.84 7.08 -25.36
N LEU A 718 -32.25 7.82 -24.42
CA LEU A 718 -30.96 8.48 -24.59
C LEU A 718 -29.79 7.52 -24.36
N ALA A 719 -29.89 6.66 -23.36
CA ALA A 719 -28.83 5.76 -22.92
C ALA A 719 -28.68 4.52 -23.82
N ASP A 720 -27.57 3.81 -23.68
CA ASP A 720 -27.39 2.48 -24.25
C ASP A 720 -28.35 1.49 -23.57
N THR A 721 -28.87 0.53 -24.32
CA THR A 721 -29.87 -0.44 -23.83
C THR A 721 -29.34 -1.18 -22.60
N GLY A 722 -30.12 -1.18 -21.51
CA GLY A 722 -29.76 -1.85 -20.26
C GLY A 722 -28.67 -1.16 -19.42
N SER A 723 -28.21 0.03 -19.83
CA SER A 723 -27.14 0.75 -19.13
C SER A 723 -27.62 1.74 -18.07
N VAL A 724 -28.92 1.90 -17.87
CA VAL A 724 -29.45 2.83 -16.85
C VAL A 724 -29.41 2.15 -15.49
N LEU A 725 -28.74 2.78 -14.53
CA LEU A 725 -28.77 2.45 -13.11
C LEU A 725 -29.19 3.69 -12.32
N GLU A 726 -30.49 3.78 -12.00
CA GLU A 726 -31.03 4.86 -11.17
C GLU A 726 -30.64 4.66 -9.70
N LEU A 727 -30.15 5.72 -9.07
CA LEU A 727 -29.78 5.75 -7.66
C LEU A 727 -30.81 6.56 -6.85
N ARG A 728 -31.14 6.06 -5.67
CA ARG A 728 -32.08 6.66 -4.71
C ARG A 728 -33.43 6.98 -5.33
N GLN A 729 -34.00 6.04 -6.10
CA GLN A 729 -35.26 6.25 -6.82
C GLN A 729 -36.41 6.74 -5.93
N ALA A 730 -36.46 6.29 -4.66
CA ALA A 730 -37.51 6.63 -3.70
C ALA A 730 -37.28 7.93 -2.91
N PHE A 731 -36.07 8.52 -2.97
CA PHE A 731 -35.71 9.74 -2.24
C PHE A 731 -35.48 10.90 -3.22
N GLY A 732 -35.79 12.13 -2.80
CA GLY A 732 -35.55 13.32 -3.63
C GLY A 732 -36.17 13.22 -5.02
N VAL A 733 -37.39 12.68 -5.12
CA VAL A 733 -38.03 12.24 -6.38
C VAL A 733 -38.23 13.35 -7.43
N GLY A 734 -38.06 14.61 -7.04
CA GLY A 734 -38.03 15.76 -7.94
C GLY A 734 -36.86 15.78 -8.91
N ILE A 735 -35.74 15.12 -8.56
CA ILE A 735 -34.60 14.90 -9.46
C ILE A 735 -34.27 13.41 -9.52
N ILE A 736 -34.20 12.90 -10.74
CA ILE A 736 -33.68 11.57 -11.05
C ILE A 736 -32.16 11.66 -11.15
N THR A 737 -31.46 10.75 -10.51
CA THR A 737 -30.00 10.60 -10.59
C THR A 737 -29.70 9.19 -11.07
N ALA A 738 -28.99 9.04 -12.18
CA ALA A 738 -28.71 7.73 -12.75
C ALA A 738 -27.30 7.69 -13.35
N LEU A 739 -26.63 6.55 -13.20
CA LEU A 739 -25.46 6.23 -14.02
C LEU A 739 -25.97 5.64 -15.34
N ILE A 740 -25.46 6.14 -16.46
CA ILE A 740 -25.86 5.70 -17.81
C ILE A 740 -24.62 5.45 -18.67
N ARG A 741 -24.79 4.79 -19.82
CA ARG A 741 -23.79 4.79 -20.89
C ARG A 741 -24.32 5.38 -22.18
N ILE A 742 -23.43 6.01 -22.93
CA ILE A 742 -23.66 6.46 -24.31
C ILE A 742 -22.45 5.99 -25.12
N GLU A 743 -22.70 5.08 -26.07
CA GLU A 743 -21.66 4.41 -26.87
C GLU A 743 -20.56 3.79 -26.00
N GLY A 744 -20.99 3.06 -24.97
CA GLY A 744 -20.12 2.37 -24.02
C GLY A 744 -19.45 3.28 -22.98
N ARG A 745 -19.51 4.62 -23.12
CA ARG A 745 -18.89 5.57 -22.18
C ARG A 745 -19.83 5.91 -21.04
N ALA A 746 -19.33 5.88 -19.80
CA ALA A 746 -20.12 6.18 -18.61
C ALA A 746 -20.37 7.69 -18.42
N PHE A 747 -21.59 8.04 -18.02
CA PHE A 747 -22.00 9.39 -17.63
C PHE A 747 -22.82 9.33 -16.34
N GLY A 748 -22.72 10.38 -15.53
CA GLY A 748 -23.75 10.70 -14.56
C GLY A 748 -24.88 11.48 -15.21
N CYS A 749 -26.13 11.09 -14.99
CA CYS A 749 -27.31 11.78 -15.48
C CYS A 749 -28.11 12.36 -14.31
N ILE A 750 -28.38 13.67 -14.34
CA ILE A 750 -29.39 14.30 -13.48
C ILE A 750 -30.54 14.79 -14.34
N ALA A 751 -31.78 14.60 -13.89
CA ALA A 751 -32.95 15.02 -14.66
C ALA A 751 -34.09 15.47 -13.76
N ASN A 752 -34.73 16.60 -14.07
CA ASN A 752 -35.93 17.01 -13.34
C ASN A 752 -37.08 16.04 -13.63
N ASN A 753 -37.91 15.75 -12.64
CA ASN A 753 -39.08 14.89 -12.80
C ASN A 753 -40.36 15.74 -12.93
N PRO A 754 -40.93 15.91 -14.14
CA PRO A 754 -42.10 16.78 -14.34
C PRO A 754 -43.38 16.25 -13.68
N ARG A 755 -43.41 14.97 -13.27
CA ARG A 755 -44.53 14.39 -12.51
C ARG A 755 -44.48 14.75 -11.03
N HIS A 756 -43.36 15.30 -10.52
CA HIS A 756 -43.21 15.80 -9.16
C HIS A 756 -43.17 17.31 -9.16
N LEU A 757 -44.18 17.95 -8.57
CA LEU A 757 -44.25 19.41 -8.45
C LEU A 757 -44.01 20.17 -9.77
N GLY A 758 -44.39 19.57 -10.90
CA GLY A 758 -44.18 20.13 -12.24
C GLY A 758 -42.72 20.27 -12.68
N GLY A 759 -41.78 19.57 -12.01
CA GLY A 759 -40.34 19.63 -12.24
C GLY A 759 -39.57 20.52 -11.26
N ALA A 760 -40.26 21.09 -10.26
CA ALA A 760 -39.63 21.97 -9.28
C ALA A 760 -38.67 21.21 -8.36
N ILE A 761 -37.62 21.91 -7.93
CA ILE A 761 -36.55 21.35 -7.09
C ILE A 761 -36.82 21.68 -5.62
N ASP A 762 -37.11 20.67 -4.81
CA ASP A 762 -37.29 20.76 -3.36
C ASP A 762 -36.02 20.35 -2.61
N SER A 763 -36.02 20.50 -1.27
CA SER A 763 -34.84 20.25 -0.43
C SER A 763 -34.24 18.84 -0.60
N PRO A 764 -35.03 17.75 -0.56
CA PRO A 764 -34.49 16.40 -0.76
C PRO A 764 -33.93 16.18 -2.18
N ALA A 765 -34.57 16.73 -3.22
CA ALA A 765 -34.04 16.65 -4.58
C ALA A 765 -32.73 17.43 -4.74
N ALA A 766 -32.60 18.59 -4.08
CA ALA A 766 -31.37 19.39 -4.10
C ALA A 766 -30.20 18.67 -3.39
N ASP A 767 -30.45 18.03 -2.26
CA ASP A 767 -29.45 17.20 -1.57
C ASP A 767 -29.02 16.01 -2.43
N LYS A 768 -29.99 15.25 -2.96
CA LYS A 768 -29.74 14.11 -3.84
C LYS A 768 -28.90 14.49 -5.06
N ALA A 769 -29.25 15.59 -5.73
CA ALA A 769 -28.50 16.07 -6.90
C ALA A 769 -27.07 16.50 -6.52
N SER A 770 -26.92 17.23 -5.40
CA SER A 770 -25.61 17.66 -4.91
C SER A 770 -24.69 16.47 -4.61
N ARG A 771 -25.19 15.47 -3.89
CA ARG A 771 -24.42 14.25 -3.60
C ARG A 771 -24.02 13.51 -4.87
N PHE A 772 -24.94 13.36 -5.82
CA PHE A 772 -24.65 12.68 -7.08
C PHE A 772 -23.62 13.42 -7.93
N MET A 773 -23.63 14.76 -7.94
CA MET A 773 -22.57 15.56 -8.56
C MET A 773 -21.21 15.32 -7.89
N GLN A 774 -21.15 15.19 -6.56
CA GLN A 774 -19.91 14.85 -5.86
C GLN A 774 -19.40 13.46 -6.23
N LEU A 775 -20.28 12.46 -6.31
CA LEU A 775 -19.94 11.11 -6.76
C LEU A 775 -19.30 11.13 -8.16
N CYS A 776 -19.94 11.82 -9.10
CA CYS A 776 -19.44 11.94 -10.46
C CYS A 776 -18.08 12.66 -10.49
N ASN A 777 -17.93 13.74 -9.72
CA ASN A 777 -16.68 14.50 -9.64
C ASN A 777 -15.53 13.74 -9.00
N ALA A 778 -15.80 12.92 -7.99
CA ALA A 778 -14.81 12.11 -7.31
C ALA A 778 -14.24 11.03 -8.24
N PHE A 779 -15.10 10.47 -9.09
CA PHE A 779 -14.75 9.39 -10.00
C PHE A 779 -14.76 9.80 -11.48
N ASP A 780 -14.47 11.05 -11.78
CA ASP A 780 -14.23 11.55 -13.15
C ASP A 780 -15.32 11.22 -14.17
N LEU A 781 -16.58 11.10 -13.72
CA LEU A 781 -17.70 10.87 -14.60
C LEU A 781 -18.20 12.21 -15.12
N PRO A 782 -18.28 12.40 -16.46
CA PRO A 782 -18.96 13.55 -17.02
C PRO A 782 -20.44 13.54 -16.65
N VAL A 783 -21.01 14.73 -16.43
CA VAL A 783 -22.41 14.88 -16.02
C VAL A 783 -23.24 15.42 -17.17
N VAL A 784 -24.35 14.76 -17.48
CA VAL A 784 -25.43 15.29 -18.32
C VAL A 784 -26.61 15.70 -17.45
N SER A 785 -27.09 16.91 -17.68
CA SER A 785 -28.22 17.51 -16.98
C SER A 785 -29.39 17.70 -17.94
N LEU A 786 -30.45 16.93 -17.73
CA LEU A 786 -31.71 17.03 -18.46
C LEU A 786 -32.66 17.97 -17.72
N CYS A 787 -32.67 19.22 -18.13
CA CYS A 787 -33.36 20.30 -17.45
C CYS A 787 -34.81 20.43 -17.94
N ASP A 788 -35.76 20.31 -17.01
CA ASP A 788 -37.18 20.65 -17.20
C ASP A 788 -37.76 21.10 -15.84
N THR A 789 -37.40 22.31 -15.43
CA THR A 789 -37.76 22.85 -14.12
C THR A 789 -38.36 24.25 -14.21
N PRO A 790 -39.45 24.52 -13.45
CA PRO A 790 -39.95 25.86 -13.25
C PRO A 790 -39.14 26.67 -12.21
N GLY A 791 -38.10 26.08 -11.62
CA GLY A 791 -37.28 26.68 -10.59
C GLY A 791 -37.27 25.87 -9.29
N PHE A 792 -36.81 26.50 -8.21
CA PHE A 792 -36.92 25.91 -6.87
C PHE A 792 -38.36 25.89 -6.38
N MET A 793 -38.67 24.94 -5.50
CA MET A 793 -39.91 24.95 -4.77
C MET A 793 -39.93 26.11 -3.78
N VAL A 794 -40.97 26.95 -3.88
CA VAL A 794 -41.11 28.18 -3.09
C VAL A 794 -42.36 28.12 -2.23
N GLY A 795 -42.35 28.88 -1.14
CA GLY A 795 -43.49 29.07 -0.26
C GLY A 795 -43.18 28.74 1.20
N PRO A 796 -43.99 29.22 2.16
CA PRO A 796 -43.66 29.12 3.59
C PRO A 796 -43.39 27.70 4.09
N GLU A 797 -44.08 26.69 3.55
CA GLU A 797 -43.85 25.29 3.92
C GLU A 797 -42.51 24.75 3.40
N ALA A 798 -42.10 25.15 2.19
CA ALA A 798 -40.78 24.78 1.67
C ALA A 798 -39.69 25.36 2.58
N GLU A 799 -39.80 26.65 2.93
CA GLU A 799 -38.79 27.33 3.76
C GLU A 799 -38.58 26.69 5.15
N LYS A 800 -39.60 26.04 5.72
CA LYS A 800 -39.46 25.28 6.99
C LYS A 800 -38.46 24.13 6.90
N THR A 801 -38.21 23.62 5.70
CA THR A 801 -37.24 22.55 5.44
C THR A 801 -35.81 23.07 5.25
N ALA A 802 -35.57 24.36 5.49
CA ALA A 802 -34.30 25.03 5.21
C ALA A 802 -33.91 25.01 3.72
N THR A 803 -34.90 25.11 2.81
CA THR A 803 -34.71 25.11 1.34
C THR A 803 -33.54 25.95 0.90
N VAL A 804 -33.37 27.17 1.44
CA VAL A 804 -32.24 28.06 1.14
C VAL A 804 -30.88 27.34 1.22
N ARG A 805 -30.62 26.54 2.27
CA ARG A 805 -29.35 25.84 2.43
C ARG A 805 -29.22 24.66 1.46
N HIS A 806 -30.28 23.88 1.30
CA HIS A 806 -30.28 22.71 0.43
C HIS A 806 -30.09 23.08 -1.04
N VAL A 807 -30.77 24.11 -1.53
CA VAL A 807 -30.60 24.57 -2.92
C VAL A 807 -29.26 25.29 -3.12
N SER A 808 -28.75 25.99 -2.10
CA SER A 808 -27.40 26.58 -2.14
C SER A 808 -26.31 25.51 -2.24
N ARG A 809 -26.52 24.33 -1.63
CA ARG A 809 -25.59 23.19 -1.73
C ARG A 809 -25.37 22.74 -3.17
N MET A 810 -26.39 22.83 -4.04
CA MET A 810 -26.24 22.53 -5.47
C MET A 810 -25.27 23.51 -6.13
N PHE A 811 -25.42 24.82 -5.90
CA PHE A 811 -24.52 25.83 -6.46
C PHE A 811 -23.08 25.67 -5.97
N VAL A 812 -22.89 25.47 -4.67
CA VAL A 812 -21.56 25.27 -4.09
C VAL A 812 -20.90 24.01 -4.65
N THR A 813 -21.67 22.93 -4.79
CA THR A 813 -21.15 21.68 -5.36
C THR A 813 -20.78 21.86 -6.83
N ALA A 814 -21.70 22.42 -7.63
CA ALA A 814 -21.51 22.68 -9.06
C ALA A 814 -20.30 23.57 -9.35
N GLY A 815 -20.14 24.67 -8.59
CA GLY A 815 -19.01 25.60 -8.74
C GLY A 815 -17.64 24.99 -8.40
N ASN A 816 -17.60 23.74 -7.95
CA ASN A 816 -16.38 23.01 -7.61
C ASN A 816 -16.19 21.72 -8.42
N LEU A 817 -17.02 21.49 -9.44
CA LEU A 817 -16.85 20.36 -10.36
C LEU A 817 -15.63 20.56 -11.25
N ARG A 818 -14.93 19.45 -11.53
CA ARG A 818 -13.77 19.39 -12.44
C ARG A 818 -14.04 18.52 -13.66
N VAL A 819 -15.18 17.84 -13.65
CA VAL A 819 -15.64 16.98 -14.75
C VAL A 819 -16.43 17.79 -15.76
N PRO A 820 -16.43 17.40 -17.05
CA PRO A 820 -17.30 18.02 -18.04
C PRO A 820 -18.76 17.94 -17.60
N PHE A 821 -19.45 19.06 -17.69
CA PHE A 821 -20.88 19.19 -17.38
C PHE A 821 -21.61 19.66 -18.63
N PHE A 822 -22.71 18.98 -18.98
CA PHE A 822 -23.50 19.25 -20.17
C PHE A 822 -24.95 19.52 -19.76
N THR A 823 -25.59 20.50 -20.36
CA THR A 823 -27.01 20.77 -20.10
C THR A 823 -27.83 20.65 -21.38
N ILE A 824 -28.92 19.89 -21.31
CA ILE A 824 -29.96 19.81 -22.33
C ILE A 824 -31.27 20.27 -21.69
N VAL A 825 -31.79 21.40 -22.14
CA VAL A 825 -33.10 21.88 -21.72
C VAL A 825 -34.17 21.21 -22.58
N LEU A 826 -35.02 20.39 -21.95
CA LEU A 826 -36.03 19.59 -22.65
C LEU A 826 -37.31 20.39 -22.85
N ARG A 827 -37.72 21.15 -21.84
CA ARG A 827 -38.87 22.05 -21.89
C ARG A 827 -38.65 23.28 -21.02
N LYS A 828 -38.83 23.22 -19.69
CA LYS A 828 -38.75 24.43 -18.85
C LYS A 828 -37.33 24.71 -18.37
N GLY A 829 -36.85 25.93 -18.59
CA GLY A 829 -35.59 26.45 -18.06
C GLY A 829 -35.82 27.77 -17.32
N TYR A 830 -36.46 27.74 -16.15
CA TYR A 830 -36.79 28.96 -15.40
C TYR A 830 -35.96 29.21 -14.14
N GLY A 831 -35.56 30.47 -13.97
CA GLY A 831 -34.98 31.03 -12.76
C GLY A 831 -33.74 30.31 -12.21
N LEU A 832 -33.48 30.50 -10.92
CA LEU A 832 -32.29 29.94 -10.25
C LEU A 832 -32.27 28.41 -10.22
N GLY A 833 -33.43 27.74 -10.26
CA GLY A 833 -33.48 26.27 -10.31
C GLY A 833 -32.91 25.72 -11.62
N ALA A 834 -33.23 26.34 -12.75
CA ALA A 834 -32.63 25.98 -14.02
C ALA A 834 -31.13 26.30 -14.05
N MET A 835 -30.72 27.43 -13.48
CA MET A 835 -29.30 27.75 -13.33
C MET A 835 -28.55 26.70 -12.50
N ALA A 836 -29.14 26.22 -11.39
CA ALA A 836 -28.54 25.15 -10.59
C ALA A 836 -28.43 23.82 -11.35
N MET A 837 -29.42 23.48 -12.18
CA MET A 837 -29.33 22.33 -13.10
C MET A 837 -28.26 22.55 -14.19
N ALA A 838 -27.93 23.78 -14.53
CA ALA A 838 -26.88 24.16 -15.47
C ALA A 838 -25.57 24.57 -14.76
N ALA A 839 -25.21 23.87 -13.69
CA ALA A 839 -23.97 24.11 -12.95
C ALA A 839 -23.73 25.55 -12.44
N GLY A 840 -24.81 26.30 -12.19
CA GLY A 840 -24.79 27.66 -11.66
C GLY A 840 -25.17 28.76 -12.65
N GLY A 841 -25.21 28.47 -13.95
CA GLY A 841 -25.61 29.42 -15.00
C GLY A 841 -25.42 28.84 -16.39
N PHE A 842 -26.15 29.31 -17.40
CA PHE A 842 -26.20 28.63 -18.71
C PHE A 842 -24.90 28.69 -19.53
N HIS A 843 -23.93 29.50 -19.13
CA HIS A 843 -22.58 29.52 -19.71
C HIS A 843 -21.53 28.81 -18.84
N ALA A 844 -21.92 28.19 -17.72
CA ALA A 844 -21.01 27.41 -16.88
C ALA A 844 -20.74 25.98 -17.42
N PRO A 845 -21.72 25.25 -17.99
CA PRO A 845 -21.50 23.96 -18.65
C PRO A 845 -20.55 24.07 -19.86
N LEU A 846 -20.01 22.94 -20.31
CA LEU A 846 -19.26 22.86 -21.58
C LEU A 846 -20.15 23.31 -22.75
N PHE A 847 -21.43 22.93 -22.71
CA PHE A 847 -22.47 23.57 -23.49
C PHE A 847 -23.82 23.48 -22.78
N THR A 848 -24.69 24.44 -23.07
CA THR A 848 -26.11 24.41 -22.77
C THR A 848 -26.88 24.43 -24.09
N ALA A 849 -27.44 23.28 -24.47
CA ALA A 849 -28.30 23.14 -25.62
C ALA A 849 -29.76 22.97 -25.19
N SER A 850 -30.68 23.21 -26.11
CA SER A 850 -32.11 23.05 -25.88
C SER A 850 -32.73 22.20 -26.97
N TRP A 851 -33.76 21.43 -26.63
CA TRP A 851 -34.66 20.84 -27.61
C TRP A 851 -35.63 21.90 -28.13
N PRO A 852 -36.31 21.68 -29.28
CA PRO A 852 -37.20 22.68 -29.85
C PRO A 852 -38.37 23.08 -28.94
N SER A 853 -38.75 22.19 -28.01
CA SER A 853 -39.77 22.40 -26.97
C SER A 853 -39.33 23.28 -25.80
N GLY A 854 -38.08 23.75 -25.78
CA GLY A 854 -37.54 24.59 -24.71
C GLY A 854 -38.23 25.95 -24.57
N GLU A 855 -38.50 26.35 -23.34
CA GLU A 855 -39.07 27.62 -22.92
C GLU A 855 -38.32 28.17 -21.70
N PHE A 856 -38.01 29.47 -21.70
CA PHE A 856 -37.08 30.12 -20.79
C PHE A 856 -37.61 31.42 -20.21
N GLY A 857 -37.03 31.85 -19.08
CA GLY A 857 -37.46 33.03 -18.35
C GLY A 857 -36.86 33.13 -16.94
N GLY A 858 -36.74 34.35 -16.41
CA GLY A 858 -36.20 34.58 -15.06
C GLY A 858 -37.09 34.02 -13.94
N MET A 859 -38.37 33.83 -14.20
CA MET A 859 -39.34 33.11 -13.37
C MET A 859 -40.46 32.56 -14.28
N GLY A 860 -41.41 31.79 -13.71
CA GLY A 860 -42.56 31.31 -14.47
C GLY A 860 -43.33 32.46 -15.14
N ILE A 861 -43.61 32.31 -16.44
CA ILE A 861 -44.12 33.38 -17.31
C ILE A 861 -45.43 33.98 -16.80
N GLU A 862 -46.38 33.15 -16.35
CA GLU A 862 -47.66 33.61 -15.80
C GLU A 862 -47.47 34.44 -14.52
N GLY A 863 -46.51 34.05 -13.68
CA GLY A 863 -46.14 34.79 -12.47
C GLY A 863 -45.49 36.13 -12.80
N ALA A 864 -44.57 36.14 -13.77
CA ALA A 864 -43.91 37.34 -14.27
C ALA A 864 -44.91 38.37 -14.78
N ILE A 865 -45.88 37.95 -15.60
CA ILE A 865 -46.91 38.85 -16.15
C ILE A 865 -47.82 39.39 -15.05
N ARG A 866 -48.30 38.54 -14.12
CA ARG A 866 -49.14 38.98 -12.98
C ARG A 866 -48.45 39.97 -12.07
N LEU A 867 -47.14 39.87 -11.91
CA LEU A 867 -46.36 40.77 -11.06
C LEU A 867 -45.98 42.06 -11.80
N GLY A 868 -45.45 41.94 -13.02
CA GLY A 868 -44.92 43.05 -13.82
C GLY A 868 -45.99 43.96 -14.42
N TYR A 869 -47.17 43.41 -14.74
CA TYR A 869 -48.27 44.14 -15.37
C TYR A 869 -49.51 44.25 -14.49
N ARG A 870 -49.35 44.20 -13.16
CA ARG A 870 -50.48 44.22 -12.21
C ARG A 870 -51.37 45.44 -12.41
N LYS A 871 -50.77 46.63 -12.55
CA LYS A 871 -51.51 47.90 -12.66
C LYS A 871 -52.31 47.95 -13.95
N GLU A 872 -51.73 47.47 -15.03
CA GLU A 872 -52.33 47.40 -16.37
C GLU A 872 -53.50 46.40 -16.40
N LEU A 873 -53.34 45.25 -15.75
CA LEU A 873 -54.41 44.25 -15.63
C LEU A 873 -55.54 44.73 -14.71
N GLU A 874 -55.23 45.36 -13.57
CA GLU A 874 -56.23 45.90 -12.65
C GLU A 874 -57.01 47.08 -13.24
N ALA A 875 -56.41 47.82 -14.19
CA ALA A 875 -57.06 48.93 -14.89
C ALA A 875 -58.16 48.49 -15.88
N VAL A 876 -58.21 47.20 -16.26
CA VAL A 876 -59.27 46.65 -17.14
C VAL A 876 -60.44 46.19 -16.29
N GLU A 877 -61.56 46.92 -16.29
CA GLU A 877 -62.72 46.66 -15.41
C GLU A 877 -63.46 45.36 -15.72
N ASP A 878 -63.58 45.00 -17.01
CA ASP A 878 -64.25 43.75 -17.43
C ASP A 878 -63.36 42.52 -17.14
N PRO A 879 -63.81 41.56 -16.30
CA PRO A 879 -63.08 40.33 -16.04
C PRO A 879 -62.75 39.50 -17.29
N ALA A 880 -63.62 39.49 -18.30
CA ALA A 880 -63.40 38.72 -19.52
C ALA A 880 -62.30 39.34 -20.39
N GLU A 881 -62.31 40.67 -20.55
CA GLU A 881 -61.27 41.41 -21.27
C GLU A 881 -59.92 41.36 -20.52
N ARG A 882 -59.94 41.41 -19.19
CA ARG A 882 -58.73 41.28 -18.37
C ARG A 882 -58.07 39.92 -18.55
N GLU A 883 -58.86 38.84 -18.52
CA GLU A 883 -58.37 37.48 -18.76
C GLU A 883 -57.85 37.31 -20.19
N ALA A 884 -58.51 37.91 -21.19
CA ALA A 884 -58.05 37.90 -22.57
C ALA A 884 -56.72 38.67 -22.75
N LEU A 885 -56.57 39.84 -22.12
CA LEU A 885 -55.33 40.61 -22.10
C LEU A 885 -54.20 39.85 -21.41
N PHE A 886 -54.50 39.23 -20.27
CA PHE A 886 -53.54 38.39 -19.55
C PHE A 886 -53.05 37.25 -20.42
N ARG A 887 -53.95 36.49 -21.06
CA ARG A 887 -53.58 35.41 -21.99
C ARG A 887 -52.74 35.91 -23.16
N LYS A 888 -53.14 37.04 -23.76
CA LYS A 888 -52.37 37.67 -24.86
C LYS A 888 -50.94 38.02 -24.44
N MET A 889 -50.76 38.62 -23.26
CA MET A 889 -49.44 38.95 -22.71
C MET A 889 -48.62 37.70 -22.40
N VAL A 890 -49.26 36.67 -21.83
CA VAL A 890 -48.62 35.38 -21.55
C VAL A 890 -48.17 34.71 -22.86
N ASP A 891 -49.01 34.64 -23.88
CA ASP A 891 -48.67 34.03 -25.17
C ASP A 891 -47.52 34.78 -25.87
N ALA A 892 -47.51 36.12 -25.82
CA ALA A 892 -46.39 36.91 -26.33
C ALA A 892 -45.08 36.64 -25.58
N ALA A 893 -45.11 36.59 -24.25
CA ALA A 893 -43.94 36.27 -23.43
C ALA A 893 -43.47 34.83 -23.64
N TYR A 894 -44.38 33.89 -23.92
CA TYR A 894 -44.02 32.53 -24.33
C TYR A 894 -43.28 32.54 -25.67
N ASP A 895 -43.76 33.28 -26.67
CA ASP A 895 -43.11 33.40 -27.97
C ASP A 895 -41.69 34.00 -27.85
N GLU A 896 -41.52 35.01 -27.00
CA GLU A 896 -40.21 35.58 -26.65
C GLU A 896 -39.32 34.58 -25.90
N GLY A 897 -39.89 33.75 -25.01
CA GLY A 897 -39.18 32.76 -24.21
C GLY A 897 -38.87 31.45 -24.92
N ARG A 898 -39.26 31.25 -26.19
CA ARG A 898 -38.99 30.00 -26.93
C ARG A 898 -37.49 29.81 -27.17
N ALA A 899 -37.05 28.56 -27.18
CA ALA A 899 -35.65 28.17 -27.38
C ALA A 899 -34.99 28.85 -28.60
N LEU A 900 -35.69 28.93 -29.73
CA LEU A 900 -35.17 29.57 -30.95
C LEU A 900 -34.86 31.06 -30.74
N ASN A 901 -35.72 31.77 -30.00
CA ASN A 901 -35.52 33.18 -29.73
C ASN A 901 -34.37 33.36 -28.73
N ILE A 902 -34.34 32.58 -27.66
CA ILE A 902 -33.30 32.61 -26.63
C ILE A 902 -31.91 32.32 -27.21
N ALA A 903 -31.82 31.34 -28.12
CA ALA A 903 -30.58 31.06 -28.85
C ALA A 903 -30.13 32.23 -29.74
N SER A 904 -31.06 33.03 -30.29
CA SER A 904 -30.71 34.21 -31.09
C SER A 904 -30.03 35.32 -30.27
N TYR A 905 -30.21 35.30 -28.94
CA TYR A 905 -29.53 36.18 -27.99
C TYR A 905 -28.26 35.56 -27.37
N LEU A 906 -27.87 34.35 -27.79
CA LEU A 906 -26.71 33.60 -27.27
C LEU A 906 -26.80 33.31 -25.75
N GLU A 907 -28.01 33.25 -25.20
CA GLU A 907 -28.22 32.81 -23.81
C GLU A 907 -28.05 31.30 -23.65
N ILE A 908 -28.15 30.55 -24.75
CA ILE A 908 -27.82 29.12 -24.89
C ILE A 908 -27.00 28.91 -26.17
N ASP A 909 -26.28 27.80 -26.24
CA ASP A 909 -25.34 27.55 -27.34
C ASP A 909 -26.03 27.04 -28.61
N ALA A 910 -27.12 26.29 -28.46
CA ALA A 910 -27.84 25.73 -29.60
C ALA A 910 -29.27 25.30 -29.27
N VAL A 911 -30.11 25.28 -30.31
CA VAL A 911 -31.34 24.48 -30.35
C VAL A 911 -31.10 23.30 -31.28
N ILE A 912 -31.19 22.09 -30.77
CA ILE A 912 -30.78 20.86 -31.46
C ILE A 912 -31.98 19.96 -31.77
N ASP A 913 -31.85 19.11 -32.80
CA ASP A 913 -32.77 17.98 -32.97
C ASP A 913 -32.59 17.02 -31.76
N PRO A 914 -33.67 16.60 -31.08
CA PRO A 914 -33.57 15.63 -29.98
C PRO A 914 -32.78 14.38 -30.34
N ALA A 915 -32.85 13.91 -31.59
CA ALA A 915 -32.11 12.75 -32.08
C ALA A 915 -30.58 12.96 -32.12
N ASP A 916 -30.11 14.22 -32.14
CA ASP A 916 -28.69 14.58 -32.15
C ASP A 916 -28.07 14.63 -30.74
N THR A 917 -28.85 14.49 -29.68
CA THR A 917 -28.38 14.66 -28.29
C THR A 917 -27.15 13.80 -27.96
N ARG A 918 -27.18 12.51 -28.34
CA ARG A 918 -26.04 11.59 -28.12
C ARG A 918 -24.76 12.09 -28.81
N ARG A 919 -24.89 12.56 -30.06
CA ARG A 919 -23.77 13.10 -30.85
C ARG A 919 -23.16 14.32 -30.18
N TRP A 920 -23.99 15.24 -29.67
CA TRP A 920 -23.53 16.42 -28.94
C TRP A 920 -22.74 16.06 -27.69
N LEU A 921 -23.28 15.17 -26.86
CA LEU A 921 -22.63 14.75 -25.61
C LEU A 921 -21.27 14.09 -25.87
N LEU A 922 -21.20 13.19 -26.86
CA LEU A 922 -19.96 12.49 -27.20
C LEU A 922 -18.92 13.43 -27.82
N ARG A 923 -19.32 14.32 -28.72
CA ARG A 923 -18.41 15.31 -29.31
C ARG A 923 -17.91 16.29 -28.26
N GLY A 924 -18.79 16.79 -27.39
CA GLY A 924 -18.41 17.64 -26.28
C GLY A 924 -17.41 16.96 -25.34
N LEU A 925 -17.65 15.69 -24.98
CA LEU A 925 -16.72 14.91 -24.16
C LEU A 925 -15.36 14.72 -24.85
N GLN A 926 -15.33 14.45 -26.16
CA GLN A 926 -14.10 14.33 -26.95
C GLN A 926 -13.33 15.65 -27.08
N SER A 927 -14.01 16.79 -27.00
CA SER A 927 -13.40 18.12 -27.05
C SER A 927 -12.82 18.57 -25.70
N ALA A 928 -13.24 17.96 -24.59
CA ALA A 928 -12.66 18.23 -23.28
C ALA A 928 -11.27 17.56 -23.16
N PRO A 929 -10.29 18.23 -22.52
CA PRO A 929 -9.00 17.61 -22.27
C PRO A 929 -9.17 16.37 -21.36
N PRO A 930 -8.35 15.32 -21.54
CA PRO A 930 -8.42 14.15 -20.68
C PRO A 930 -8.09 14.54 -19.24
N ALA A 931 -8.88 14.03 -18.29
CA ALA A 931 -8.64 14.28 -16.88
C ALA A 931 -7.28 13.67 -16.46
N PRO A 932 -6.49 14.35 -15.61
CA PRO A 932 -5.26 13.77 -15.08
C PRO A 932 -5.60 12.51 -14.27
N PRO A 933 -4.77 11.44 -14.35
CA PRO A 933 -5.04 10.18 -13.67
C PRO A 933 -5.31 10.37 -12.17
N ARG A 934 -6.29 9.66 -11.61
CA ARG A 934 -6.71 9.84 -10.21
C ARG A 934 -5.56 9.69 -9.21
N HIS A 935 -4.62 8.78 -9.49
CA HIS A 935 -3.48 8.49 -8.62
C HIS A 935 -2.41 9.59 -8.60
N THR A 936 -2.36 10.46 -9.61
CA THR A 936 -1.42 11.59 -9.67
C THR A 936 -1.95 12.86 -9.00
N ARG A 937 -3.20 12.84 -8.50
CA ARG A 937 -3.82 13.99 -7.82
C ARG A 937 -3.34 14.06 -6.37
N ASP A 938 -2.97 15.27 -5.96
CA ASP A 938 -2.52 15.58 -4.60
C ASP A 938 -3.55 15.06 -3.56
N PRO A 939 -3.16 14.13 -2.66
CA PRO A 939 -4.01 13.67 -1.57
C PRO A 939 -4.60 14.79 -0.71
N ALA A 940 -3.91 15.93 -0.55
CA ALA A 940 -4.40 17.08 0.21
C ALA A 940 -5.56 17.83 -0.48
N THR A 941 -5.77 17.59 -1.78
CA THR A 941 -6.87 18.19 -2.57
C THR A 941 -8.07 17.24 -2.75
N ARG A 942 -8.03 16.05 -2.14
CA ARG A 942 -9.11 15.05 -2.22
C ARG A 942 -10.31 15.52 -1.41
N ARG A 943 -11.47 15.51 -2.05
CA ARG A 943 -12.77 15.82 -1.44
C ARG A 943 -13.51 14.50 -1.21
N PHE A 944 -14.15 14.36 -0.06
CA PHE A 944 -15.03 13.23 0.23
C PHE A 944 -16.37 13.39 -0.49
N ILE A 945 -17.09 12.29 -0.67
CA ILE A 945 -18.50 12.30 -1.09
C ILE A 945 -19.33 12.33 0.19
N ASP A 946 -20.19 13.32 0.33
CA ASP A 946 -21.06 13.44 1.49
C ASP A 946 -22.01 12.23 1.59
N THR A 947 -22.28 11.76 2.81
CA THR A 947 -23.21 10.66 3.05
C THR A 947 -24.67 11.10 2.88
N TRP A 948 -24.92 12.42 2.92
CA TRP A 948 -26.24 13.04 2.78
C TRP A 948 -26.79 13.07 1.36
#